data_AF-A0A7C0XX18-F1
#
_entry.id   AF-A0A7C0XX18-F1
#
_cell.length_a   1.000
_cell.length_b   1.000
_cell.length_c   1.000
_cell.angle_alpha   90.00
_cell.angle_beta   90.00
_cell.angle_gamma   90.00
#
_symmetry.space_group_name_H-M   'P 1'
#
loop_
_entity.id
_entity.type
_entity.pdbx_description
1 polymer ?
#
loop_
_entity_poly.entity_id
_entity_poly.type
_entity_poly.pdbx_seq_one_letter_code
_entity_poly.pdbx_strand_id
1 'polypeptide(L)'
;MKMHIQNLDEIIRRNNLIRLAEQAGTILHKSGNQYRGPCPLHGGDNPTAFVIYDDPDHPRWRCFTGCSNPDRGDALDFVQKWRGMGFNEAVRELARTAGIPLDGQELTAEEAVRLTEQRRRRQQRYDLLEMSAGYYKGRIWNEAGARALAYARRRGFTDETIMKLGLGYADGKLHYYLKSEGADLELAEQVGLIYRGDDGALRDAIPRGYLVYVFWRSDRVEYMSGRAVFTDDKARKSRNLRAPKQLYWLVRRYDALLLVVEGPADAITAWQLGYNAVALCGTSLKDQDAALIQRFKAVHLALDSDTTGLEKVGAIADKLGPLTMIVPPLPGKSDANPDGDNNGDEKPERPRYKDLNEWLVRGKATSDKLAALLGEAKPWLNKAIEQAAIAPIYELDDHLDRLAMLVAHLPSSMRGKYVQEICRKRRLAALEDFRHLLDEHLGNDTCSGNGFEPVDGRMAYYGEPLCNFVAQITHELVQDDGMNTPTVLYTVAGQLDNGEALEPIQIKAGDFDRMNWLSRHWGARPIVYTSPGRTWLLRRAIQEHSRASLVRERVYTFTGWTQVDGKAVYLTTSGALGTEGLNPDVRVDLGINNMRHYALPAPPADPRPAIEASLDFLALAPHEVTVPLWVAMYAAPLHPFRSLNTLLWLYGVTQSGKSTIAHLALTHFGPGFIQGHAYRAPKDWTSTVTDLEGALFKAKDIPIILDDFAPVQTSAAEARSLRAKAHYIIRSVGNRSSRGRANADLSERMQRPPRGLVIATAEQPIVGHSDVGRMIYVPVEYGQIITAAGDGMPTDLDRAQTQAQDGLYAQAMAVYIAWLASKWEYLEAMFLEQLEEETRRGRILFSVNQSRLVDYYALLTVADRLALTCFAEVGALSTNDVENLTEVHRLTLVQLLQGQGERIAAQSPVLKFWQAMEDLLIQEKIYLG
;
A
#
# COMPACT_ATOMS: atom_id res chain seq x y z
N MET A 1 -12.68 10.69 26.22
CA MET A 1 -12.63 10.16 24.84
C MET A 1 -13.06 11.27 23.89
N LYS A 2 -12.23 11.70 22.91
CA LYS A 2 -12.63 12.76 21.94
C LYS A 2 -13.90 12.33 21.20
N MET A 3 -14.88 13.21 21.02
CA MET A 3 -16.12 12.85 20.35
C MET A 3 -15.87 12.56 18.85
N HIS A 4 -15.80 11.28 18.49
CA HIS A 4 -15.66 10.84 17.11
C HIS A 4 -17.02 10.82 16.40
N ILE A 5 -17.02 10.90 15.06
CA ILE A 5 -18.23 10.79 14.20
C ILE A 5 -19.07 9.55 14.55
N GLN A 6 -18.42 8.45 14.93
CA GLN A 6 -19.07 7.21 15.35
C GLN A 6 -19.95 7.39 16.60
N ASN A 7 -19.54 8.24 17.55
CA ASN A 7 -20.32 8.56 18.75
C ASN A 7 -21.54 9.43 18.40
N LEU A 8 -21.40 10.35 17.44
CA LEU A 8 -22.49 11.23 16.99
C LEU A 8 -23.58 10.44 16.25
N ASP A 9 -23.20 9.55 15.34
CA ASP A 9 -24.16 8.69 14.63
C ASP A 9 -24.90 7.75 15.60
N GLU A 10 -24.22 7.28 16.66
CA GLU A 10 -24.87 6.50 17.72
C GLU A 10 -25.86 7.33 18.54
N ILE A 11 -25.49 8.56 18.92
CA ILE A 11 -26.39 9.50 19.60
C ILE A 11 -27.65 9.75 18.76
N ILE A 12 -27.49 10.00 17.47
CA ILE A 12 -28.63 10.21 16.56
C ILE A 12 -29.49 8.95 16.47
N ARG A 13 -28.88 7.76 16.36
CA ARG A 13 -29.60 6.49 16.20
C ARG A 13 -30.37 6.06 17.45
N ARG A 14 -29.83 6.29 18.65
CA ARG A 14 -30.50 5.92 19.92
C ARG A 14 -31.72 6.79 20.24
N ASN A 15 -31.86 7.94 19.59
CA ASN A 15 -32.98 8.83 19.81
C ASN A 15 -34.16 8.51 18.88
N ASN A 16 -35.32 8.26 19.49
CA ASN A 16 -36.53 7.90 18.75
C ASN A 16 -37.22 9.17 18.18
N LEU A 17 -37.13 9.34 16.86
CA LEU A 17 -37.74 10.46 16.14
C LEU A 17 -39.26 10.57 16.31
N ILE A 18 -39.98 9.45 16.46
CA ILE A 18 -41.43 9.44 16.67
C ILE A 18 -41.75 10.10 18.00
N ARG A 19 -41.06 9.70 19.07
CA ARG A 19 -41.23 10.30 20.40
C ARG A 19 -40.87 11.78 20.41
N LEU A 20 -39.80 12.18 19.73
CA LEU A 20 -39.41 13.59 19.61
C LEU A 20 -40.49 14.41 18.89
N ALA A 21 -41.08 13.87 17.83
CA ALA A 21 -42.14 14.54 17.10
C ALA A 21 -43.45 14.63 17.92
N GLU A 22 -43.82 13.56 18.63
CA GLU A 22 -44.97 13.57 19.54
C GLU A 22 -44.81 14.61 20.67
N GLN A 23 -43.60 14.73 21.23
CA GLN A 23 -43.27 15.79 22.20
C GLN A 23 -43.37 17.19 21.61
N ALA A 24 -43.12 17.34 20.30
CA ALA A 24 -43.29 18.61 19.58
C ALA A 24 -44.77 18.93 19.27
N GLY A 25 -45.71 18.07 19.69
CA GLY A 25 -47.16 18.32 19.59
C GLY A 25 -47.81 17.77 18.33
N THR A 26 -47.16 16.88 17.56
CA THR A 26 -47.82 16.18 16.45
C THR A 26 -48.41 14.84 16.89
N ILE A 27 -49.57 14.49 16.32
CA ILE A 27 -50.17 13.17 16.49
C ILE A 27 -49.86 12.36 15.23
N LEU A 28 -49.11 11.28 15.41
CA LEU A 28 -48.62 10.45 14.31
C LEU A 28 -49.43 9.16 14.19
N HIS A 29 -49.88 8.86 12.98
CA HIS A 29 -50.52 7.59 12.64
C HIS A 29 -49.56 6.72 11.84
N LYS A 30 -49.45 5.44 12.24
CA LYS A 30 -48.60 4.46 11.55
C LYS A 30 -49.26 4.02 10.24
N SER A 31 -48.49 4.07 9.16
CA SER A 31 -48.88 3.59 7.83
C SER A 31 -47.72 2.81 7.20
N GLY A 32 -47.72 1.48 7.36
CA GLY A 32 -46.60 0.63 6.96
C GLY A 32 -45.35 0.87 7.81
N ASN A 33 -44.20 1.09 7.17
CA ASN A 33 -42.91 1.42 7.82
C ASN A 33 -42.72 2.94 8.00
N GLN A 34 -43.80 3.71 7.96
CA GLN A 34 -43.77 5.16 8.08
C GLN A 34 -44.81 5.62 9.11
N TYR A 35 -44.58 6.79 9.68
CA TYR A 35 -45.52 7.50 10.53
C TYR A 35 -45.87 8.83 9.88
N ARG A 36 -47.15 9.22 9.89
CA ARG A 36 -47.64 10.43 9.22
C ARG A 36 -48.49 11.28 10.17
N GLY A 37 -48.38 12.59 10.06
CA GLY A 37 -49.18 13.53 10.84
C GLY A 37 -49.02 14.98 10.38
N PRO A 38 -49.68 15.93 11.07
CA PRO A 38 -49.44 17.36 10.92
C PRO A 38 -47.98 17.72 11.22
N CYS A 39 -47.41 18.71 10.54
CA CYS A 39 -46.02 19.11 10.79
C CYS A 39 -45.92 19.96 12.05
N PRO A 40 -45.13 19.55 13.07
CA PRO A 40 -44.93 20.35 14.27
C PRO A 40 -43.93 21.52 14.06
N LEU A 41 -43.27 21.62 12.91
CA LEU A 41 -42.22 22.62 12.63
C LEU A 41 -42.74 23.84 11.83
N HIS A 42 -43.59 23.62 10.83
CA HIS A 42 -44.02 24.67 9.88
C HIS A 42 -45.45 25.16 10.07
N GLY A 43 -46.17 24.61 11.06
CA GLY A 43 -47.60 24.87 11.23
C GLY A 43 -48.46 24.27 10.10
N GLY A 44 -49.75 24.16 10.34
CA GLY A 44 -50.73 23.57 9.42
C GLY A 44 -51.35 22.28 9.96
N ASP A 45 -52.60 22.02 9.55
CA ASP A 45 -53.45 20.93 10.02
C ASP A 45 -53.47 19.71 9.08
N ASN A 46 -52.71 19.74 7.97
CA ASN A 46 -52.68 18.63 7.02
C ASN A 46 -52.11 17.36 7.67
N PRO A 47 -52.94 16.31 7.88
CA PRO A 47 -52.57 15.14 8.65
C PRO A 47 -51.57 14.21 7.95
N THR A 48 -51.12 14.56 6.75
CA THR A 48 -50.20 13.76 5.93
C THR A 48 -48.90 14.49 5.58
N ALA A 49 -48.76 15.75 5.99
CA ALA A 49 -47.67 16.61 5.55
C ALA A 49 -46.31 16.27 6.18
N PHE A 50 -46.28 15.69 7.39
CA PHE A 50 -45.06 15.27 8.04
C PHE A 50 -44.95 13.76 8.06
N VAL A 51 -43.80 13.24 7.61
CA VAL A 51 -43.56 11.81 7.43
C VAL A 51 -42.27 11.43 8.15
N ILE A 52 -42.33 10.42 9.03
CA ILE A 52 -41.15 9.77 9.62
C ILE A 52 -40.98 8.41 8.96
N TYR A 53 -39.77 8.14 8.49
CA TYR A 53 -39.34 6.86 7.95
C TYR A 53 -38.63 6.09 9.06
N ASP A 54 -39.28 5.03 9.54
CA ASP A 54 -38.86 4.25 10.71
C ASP A 54 -37.84 3.17 10.29
N ASP A 55 -36.66 3.63 9.86
CA ASP A 55 -35.52 2.76 9.60
C ASP A 55 -34.75 2.51 10.92
N PRO A 56 -34.56 1.25 11.34
CA PRO A 56 -33.89 0.92 12.61
C PRO A 56 -32.46 1.46 12.75
N ASP A 57 -31.75 1.61 11.63
CA ASP A 57 -30.35 2.02 11.64
C ASP A 57 -30.22 3.53 11.36
N HIS A 58 -31.14 4.11 10.57
CA HIS A 58 -31.06 5.49 10.05
C HIS A 58 -32.43 6.19 9.99
N PRO A 59 -33.11 6.44 11.13
CA PRO A 59 -34.44 7.05 11.11
C PRO A 59 -34.37 8.49 10.60
N ARG A 60 -35.36 8.90 9.78
CA ARG A 60 -35.41 10.22 9.14
C ARG A 60 -36.82 10.79 9.11
N TRP A 61 -36.92 12.11 8.99
CA TRP A 61 -38.19 12.81 8.79
C TRP A 61 -38.17 13.68 7.54
N ARG A 62 -39.36 13.93 6.98
CA ARG A 62 -39.59 14.86 5.85
C ARG A 62 -40.91 15.59 6.05
N CYS A 63 -40.94 16.86 5.70
CA CYS A 63 -42.11 17.74 5.73
C CYS A 63 -42.44 18.21 4.31
N PHE A 64 -43.72 18.17 3.95
CA PHE A 64 -44.26 18.53 2.64
C PHE A 64 -45.14 19.80 2.66
N THR A 65 -45.14 20.57 3.75
CA THR A 65 -45.92 21.82 3.86
C THR A 65 -45.25 22.96 3.07
N GLY A 66 -45.86 23.41 1.95
CA GLY A 66 -45.48 24.62 1.18
C GLY A 66 -44.24 24.47 0.24
N CYS A 67 -44.38 24.80 -1.05
CA CYS A 67 -43.39 24.69 -2.15
C CYS A 67 -42.00 25.31 -1.84
N SER A 68 -40.86 25.01 -2.46
CA SER A 68 -40.43 24.15 -3.58
C SER A 68 -39.33 23.14 -3.16
N ASN A 69 -39.00 23.08 -1.86
CA ASN A 69 -37.98 22.17 -1.33
C ASN A 69 -38.43 21.63 0.04
N PRO A 70 -38.73 20.32 0.17
CA PRO A 70 -39.25 19.76 1.41
C PRO A 70 -38.17 19.71 2.49
N ASP A 71 -38.51 20.24 3.66
CA ASP A 71 -37.67 20.18 4.85
C ASP A 71 -37.50 18.74 5.32
N ARG A 72 -36.28 18.33 5.68
CA ARG A 72 -35.95 16.93 6.02
C ARG A 72 -34.74 16.84 6.95
N GLY A 73 -34.56 15.71 7.62
CA GLY A 73 -33.39 15.48 8.47
C GLY A 73 -33.43 14.20 9.31
N ASP A 74 -32.47 14.05 10.23
CA ASP A 74 -32.52 13.09 11.35
C ASP A 74 -32.99 13.74 12.66
N ALA A 75 -32.87 13.01 13.78
CA ALA A 75 -33.15 13.47 15.14
C ALA A 75 -32.44 14.77 15.50
N LEU A 76 -31.19 14.97 15.06
CA LEU A 76 -30.44 16.19 15.36
C LEU A 76 -31.03 17.37 14.61
N ASP A 77 -31.26 17.21 13.30
CA ASP A 77 -31.87 18.27 12.48
C ASP A 77 -33.28 18.62 12.98
N PHE A 78 -34.04 17.63 13.46
CA PHE A 78 -35.37 17.84 14.02
C PHE A 78 -35.29 18.72 15.29
N VAL A 79 -34.43 18.36 16.24
CA VAL A 79 -34.30 19.09 17.52
C VAL A 79 -33.76 20.50 17.30
N GLN A 80 -32.78 20.66 16.40
CA GLN A 80 -32.26 21.98 16.03
C GLN A 80 -33.37 22.90 15.51
N LYS A 81 -34.26 22.38 14.65
CA LYS A 81 -35.38 23.15 14.08
C LYS A 81 -36.51 23.37 15.07
N TRP A 82 -36.92 22.34 15.80
CA TRP A 82 -38.02 22.40 16.75
C TRP A 82 -37.73 23.37 17.90
N ARG A 83 -36.50 23.33 18.44
CA ARG A 83 -36.12 24.09 19.63
C ARG A 83 -35.25 25.32 19.34
N GLY A 84 -34.88 25.56 18.08
CA GLY A 84 -33.98 26.66 17.71
C GLY A 84 -32.56 26.49 18.26
N MET A 85 -32.13 25.25 18.52
CA MET A 85 -30.87 24.96 19.21
C MET A 85 -29.68 24.95 18.27
N GLY A 86 -28.54 25.44 18.77
CA GLY A 86 -27.24 25.30 18.10
C GLY A 86 -26.79 23.83 18.04
N PHE A 87 -25.83 23.51 17.17
CA PHE A 87 -25.36 22.13 16.96
C PHE A 87 -24.91 21.44 18.26
N ASN A 88 -24.04 22.09 19.04
CA ASN A 88 -23.54 21.54 20.31
C ASN A 88 -24.66 21.34 21.35
N GLU A 89 -25.59 22.29 21.42
CA GLU A 89 -26.72 22.21 22.35
C GLU A 89 -27.64 21.04 21.99
N ALA A 90 -27.96 20.87 20.71
CA ALA A 90 -28.79 19.78 20.24
C ALA A 90 -28.10 18.40 20.41
N VAL A 91 -26.79 18.31 20.21
CA VAL A 91 -26.02 17.07 20.49
C VAL A 91 -26.05 16.71 21.98
N ARG A 92 -25.86 17.69 22.87
CA ARG A 92 -25.93 17.46 24.33
C ARG A 92 -27.31 16.97 24.75
N GLU A 93 -28.37 17.59 24.23
CA GLU A 93 -29.73 17.20 24.58
C GLU A 93 -30.08 15.78 24.10
N LEU A 94 -29.66 15.43 22.89
CA LEU A 94 -29.84 14.07 22.36
C LEU A 94 -29.00 13.03 23.11
N ALA A 95 -27.75 13.35 23.47
CA ALA A 95 -26.89 12.43 24.22
C ALA A 95 -27.45 12.18 25.63
N ARG A 96 -27.93 13.24 26.30
CA ARG A 96 -28.63 13.16 27.59
C ARG A 96 -29.87 12.27 27.51
N THR A 97 -30.67 12.44 26.46
CA THR A 97 -31.88 11.64 26.22
C THR A 97 -31.55 10.17 25.95
N ALA A 98 -30.44 9.89 25.26
CA ALA A 98 -29.97 8.54 24.95
C ALA A 98 -29.19 7.85 26.08
N GLY A 99 -28.92 8.54 27.19
CA GLY A 99 -28.09 8.02 28.29
C GLY A 99 -26.64 7.79 27.89
N ILE A 100 -26.13 8.52 26.89
CA ILE A 100 -24.75 8.42 26.43
C ILE A 100 -23.92 9.48 27.15
N PRO A 101 -22.95 9.10 28.00
CA PRO A 101 -22.10 10.06 28.68
C PRO A 101 -21.22 10.80 27.66
N LEU A 102 -21.28 12.13 27.69
CA LEU A 102 -20.32 12.99 27.02
C LEU A 102 -19.24 13.33 28.04
N ASP A 103 -17.98 12.96 27.79
CA ASP A 103 -16.82 13.12 28.71
C ASP A 103 -16.40 14.60 28.91
N GLY A 104 -17.33 15.52 29.16
CA GLY A 104 -17.09 16.88 29.62
C GLY A 104 -16.36 17.84 28.65
N GLN A 105 -15.78 17.36 27.55
CA GLN A 105 -15.17 18.20 26.52
C GLN A 105 -16.25 18.65 25.54
N GLU A 106 -16.58 19.95 25.56
CA GLU A 106 -17.35 20.56 24.47
C GLU A 106 -16.58 20.39 23.16
N LEU A 107 -17.29 20.08 22.07
CA LEU A 107 -16.72 20.24 20.74
C LEU A 107 -16.25 21.68 20.59
N THR A 108 -15.03 21.85 20.13
CA THR A 108 -14.56 23.18 19.78
C THR A 108 -15.45 23.76 18.67
N ALA A 109 -15.50 25.08 18.55
CA ALA A 109 -16.25 25.73 17.47
C ALA A 109 -15.81 25.21 16.09
N GLU A 110 -14.51 24.92 15.92
CA GLU A 110 -13.94 24.34 14.70
C GLU A 110 -14.44 22.91 14.44
N GLU A 111 -14.51 22.06 15.47
CA GLU A 111 -15.01 20.68 15.33
C GLU A 111 -16.50 20.66 15.03
N ALA A 112 -17.29 21.53 15.67
CA ALA A 112 -18.71 21.68 15.39
C ALA A 112 -18.97 22.17 13.96
N VAL A 113 -18.20 23.15 13.47
CA VAL A 113 -18.26 23.61 12.08
C VAL A 113 -17.87 22.48 11.11
N ARG A 114 -16.79 21.75 11.38
CA ARG A 114 -16.35 20.62 10.56
C ARG A 114 -17.42 19.52 10.45
N LEU A 115 -18.02 19.12 11.57
CA LEU A 115 -19.07 18.09 11.59
C LEU A 115 -20.35 18.57 10.89
N THR A 116 -20.71 19.84 11.08
CA THR A 116 -21.85 20.46 10.39
C THR A 116 -21.63 20.46 8.88
N GLU A 117 -20.45 20.85 8.41
CA GLU A 117 -20.12 20.88 6.99
C GLU A 117 -20.06 19.47 6.38
N GLN A 118 -19.52 18.48 7.11
CA GLN A 118 -19.54 17.08 6.68
C GLN A 118 -20.98 16.54 6.53
N ARG A 119 -21.88 16.86 7.48
CA ARG A 119 -23.30 16.48 7.40
C ARG A 119 -23.98 17.18 6.22
N ARG A 120 -23.73 18.48 6.03
CA ARG A 120 -24.23 19.26 4.89
C ARG A 120 -23.81 18.65 3.56
N ARG A 121 -22.52 18.36 3.39
CA ARG A 121 -21.97 17.74 2.18
C ARG A 121 -22.54 16.34 1.94
N ARG A 122 -22.72 15.54 3.00
CA ARG A 122 -23.39 14.22 2.92
C ARG A 122 -24.85 14.36 2.47
N GLN A 123 -25.56 15.38 2.95
CA GLN A 123 -26.94 15.65 2.56
C GLN A 123 -27.03 16.11 1.09
N GLN A 124 -26.20 17.07 0.68
CA GLN A 124 -26.12 17.54 -0.71
C GLN A 124 -25.87 16.40 -1.69
N ARG A 125 -25.03 15.42 -1.32
CA ARG A 125 -24.83 14.20 -2.12
C ARG A 125 -26.12 13.41 -2.34
N TYR A 126 -26.90 13.18 -1.28
CA TYR A 126 -28.17 12.45 -1.41
C TYR A 126 -29.19 13.23 -2.24
N ASP A 127 -29.25 14.55 -2.06
CA ASP A 127 -30.15 15.43 -2.81
C ASP A 127 -29.87 15.37 -4.31
N LEU A 128 -28.60 15.36 -4.68
CA LEU A 128 -28.16 15.29 -6.07
C LEU A 128 -28.48 13.93 -6.71
N LEU A 129 -28.32 12.84 -5.95
CA LEU A 129 -28.72 11.49 -6.36
C LEU A 129 -30.24 11.38 -6.53
N GLU A 130 -31.02 11.91 -5.58
CA GLU A 130 -32.49 11.94 -5.64
C GLU A 130 -33.00 12.78 -6.82
N MET A 131 -32.42 13.96 -7.05
CA MET A 131 -32.72 14.83 -8.19
C MET A 131 -32.44 14.10 -9.53
N SER A 132 -31.30 13.42 -9.63
CA SER A 132 -30.92 12.66 -10.82
C SER A 132 -31.81 11.43 -11.03
N ALA A 133 -32.19 10.74 -9.96
CA ALA A 133 -33.14 9.63 -10.02
C ALA A 133 -34.54 10.11 -10.46
N GLY A 134 -35.00 11.25 -9.94
CA GLY A 134 -36.24 11.90 -10.35
C GLY A 134 -36.24 12.24 -11.83
N TYR A 135 -35.13 12.80 -12.33
CA TYR A 135 -34.91 13.04 -13.75
C TYR A 135 -35.10 11.75 -14.58
N TYR A 136 -34.34 10.70 -14.28
CA TYR A 136 -34.42 9.44 -15.03
C TYR A 136 -35.82 8.81 -14.95
N LYS A 137 -36.45 8.82 -13.77
CA LYS A 137 -37.82 8.31 -13.54
C LYS A 137 -38.84 9.05 -14.39
N GLY A 138 -38.72 10.37 -14.55
CA GLY A 138 -39.60 11.15 -15.44
C GLY A 138 -39.42 10.78 -16.91
N ARG A 139 -38.17 10.55 -17.35
CA ARG A 139 -37.84 10.30 -18.77
C ARG A 139 -38.38 8.98 -19.32
N ILE A 140 -38.60 7.96 -18.48
CA ILE A 140 -39.05 6.64 -18.96
C ILE A 140 -40.47 6.67 -19.54
N TRP A 141 -41.31 7.63 -19.13
CA TRP A 141 -42.72 7.76 -19.55
C TRP A 141 -42.91 8.60 -20.81
N ASN A 142 -41.84 9.25 -21.28
CA ASN A 142 -41.88 10.12 -22.46
C ASN A 142 -41.54 9.32 -23.73
N GLU A 143 -41.74 9.93 -24.91
CA GLU A 143 -41.42 9.32 -26.21
C GLU A 143 -39.98 8.78 -26.28
N ALA A 144 -39.01 9.53 -25.72
CA ALA A 144 -37.61 9.10 -25.66
C ALA A 144 -37.40 7.80 -24.84
N GLY A 145 -38.22 7.57 -23.81
CA GLY A 145 -38.18 6.40 -22.94
C GLY A 145 -38.98 5.20 -23.44
N ALA A 146 -39.79 5.35 -24.49
CA ALA A 146 -40.73 4.32 -24.96
C ALA A 146 -40.07 2.94 -25.20
N ARG A 147 -38.85 2.92 -25.77
CA ARG A 147 -38.10 1.67 -26.00
C ARG A 147 -37.63 1.02 -24.69
N ALA A 148 -37.24 1.81 -23.69
CA ALA A 148 -36.84 1.32 -22.37
C ALA A 148 -38.05 0.83 -21.56
N LEU A 149 -39.18 1.53 -21.63
CA LEU A 149 -40.44 1.10 -21.05
C LEU A 149 -40.92 -0.23 -21.67
N ALA A 150 -40.90 -0.34 -23.00
CA ALA A 150 -41.22 -1.57 -23.70
C ALA A 150 -40.27 -2.73 -23.32
N TYR A 151 -38.98 -2.44 -23.10
CA TYR A 151 -38.03 -3.44 -22.62
C TYR A 151 -38.31 -3.89 -21.18
N ALA A 152 -38.59 -2.95 -20.26
CA ALA A 152 -38.97 -3.27 -18.89
C ALA A 152 -40.23 -4.15 -18.84
N ARG A 153 -41.25 -3.81 -19.64
CA ARG A 153 -42.47 -4.62 -19.79
C ARG A 153 -42.18 -6.01 -20.38
N ARG A 154 -41.31 -6.12 -21.39
CA ARG A 154 -40.85 -7.42 -21.91
C ARG A 154 -40.07 -8.24 -20.89
N ARG A 155 -39.43 -7.60 -19.89
CA ARG A 155 -38.80 -8.27 -18.74
C ARG A 155 -39.82 -8.60 -17.63
N GLY A 156 -41.12 -8.46 -17.89
CA GLY A 156 -42.18 -8.85 -16.97
C GLY A 156 -42.44 -7.85 -15.85
N PHE A 157 -41.86 -6.65 -15.90
CA PHE A 157 -42.12 -5.61 -14.90
C PHE A 157 -43.42 -4.89 -15.23
N THR A 158 -44.36 -4.87 -14.28
CA THR A 158 -45.61 -4.11 -14.41
C THR A 158 -45.35 -2.62 -14.31
N ASP A 159 -46.26 -1.80 -14.86
CA ASP A 159 -46.16 -0.34 -14.76
C ASP A 159 -46.15 0.13 -13.29
N GLU A 160 -46.93 -0.54 -12.43
CA GLU A 160 -46.91 -0.30 -10.98
C GLU A 160 -45.52 -0.54 -10.39
N THR A 161 -44.88 -1.67 -10.72
CA THR A 161 -43.51 -1.98 -10.26
C THR A 161 -42.51 -0.93 -10.76
N ILE A 162 -42.60 -0.53 -12.03
CA ILE A 162 -41.74 0.50 -12.64
C ILE A 162 -41.88 1.83 -11.89
N MET A 163 -43.13 2.27 -11.62
CA MET A 163 -43.41 3.51 -10.90
C MET A 163 -42.94 3.46 -9.43
N LYS A 164 -43.23 2.35 -8.74
CA LYS A 164 -42.99 2.19 -7.30
C LYS A 164 -41.52 2.04 -6.96
N LEU A 165 -40.77 1.30 -7.78
CA LEU A 165 -39.32 1.14 -7.61
C LEU A 165 -38.52 2.29 -8.26
N GLY A 166 -39.19 3.17 -8.99
CA GLY A 166 -38.58 4.36 -9.60
C GLY A 166 -37.62 4.03 -10.74
N LEU A 167 -37.93 3.01 -11.54
CA LEU A 167 -37.13 2.69 -12.73
C LEU A 167 -37.17 3.89 -13.70
N GLY A 168 -36.03 4.18 -14.32
CA GLY A 168 -35.86 5.36 -15.16
C GLY A 168 -35.23 5.05 -16.52
N TYR A 169 -35.11 6.09 -17.35
CA TYR A 169 -34.44 6.01 -18.65
C TYR A 169 -33.36 7.08 -18.77
N ALA A 170 -32.15 6.67 -19.18
CA ALA A 170 -31.08 7.60 -19.51
C ALA A 170 -31.18 8.04 -20.97
N ASP A 171 -31.44 9.33 -21.18
CA ASP A 171 -31.51 9.98 -22.50
C ASP A 171 -30.19 10.66 -22.91
N GLY A 172 -29.17 10.63 -22.04
CA GLY A 172 -27.85 11.22 -22.26
C GLY A 172 -27.77 12.73 -22.03
N LYS A 173 -28.76 13.31 -21.33
CA LYS A 173 -28.84 14.75 -21.06
C LYS A 173 -28.89 15.10 -19.56
N LEU A 174 -28.45 14.21 -18.67
CA LEU A 174 -28.43 14.48 -17.23
C LEU A 174 -27.55 15.69 -16.91
N HIS A 175 -26.34 15.79 -17.46
CA HIS A 175 -25.44 16.93 -17.22
C HIS A 175 -26.07 18.28 -17.62
N TYR A 176 -26.86 18.34 -18.70
CA TYR A 176 -27.61 19.55 -19.08
C TYR A 176 -28.70 19.89 -18.07
N TYR A 177 -29.43 18.88 -17.60
CA TYR A 177 -30.46 19.05 -16.59
C TYR A 177 -29.87 19.53 -15.26
N LEU A 178 -28.80 18.89 -14.77
CA LEU A 178 -28.13 19.32 -13.54
C LEU A 178 -27.65 20.78 -13.65
N LYS A 179 -27.13 21.18 -14.82
CA LYS A 179 -26.75 22.56 -15.09
C LYS A 179 -27.94 23.52 -15.09
N SER A 180 -29.09 23.14 -15.67
CA SER A 180 -30.29 23.99 -15.69
C SER A 180 -30.94 24.15 -14.32
N GLU A 181 -30.87 23.12 -13.48
CA GLU A 181 -31.36 23.14 -12.09
C GLU A 181 -30.40 23.86 -11.12
N GLY A 182 -29.28 24.42 -11.61
CA GLY A 182 -28.29 25.09 -10.78
C GLY A 182 -27.58 24.17 -9.80
N ALA A 183 -27.50 22.87 -10.10
CA ALA A 183 -26.83 21.89 -9.26
C ALA A 183 -25.30 22.06 -9.29
N ASP A 184 -24.65 21.69 -8.17
CA ASP A 184 -23.19 21.67 -8.07
C ASP A 184 -22.62 20.54 -8.96
N LEU A 185 -22.08 20.93 -10.11
CA LEU A 185 -21.52 20.00 -11.09
C LEU A 185 -20.22 19.36 -10.60
N GLU A 186 -19.45 20.04 -9.75
CA GLU A 186 -18.23 19.47 -9.17
C GLU A 186 -18.60 18.33 -8.20
N LEU A 187 -19.61 18.56 -7.36
CA LEU A 187 -20.16 17.51 -6.51
C LEU A 187 -20.79 16.38 -7.36
N ALA A 188 -21.43 16.69 -8.50
CA ALA A 188 -21.98 15.67 -9.40
C ALA A 188 -20.90 14.77 -10.01
N GLU A 189 -19.73 15.34 -10.35
CA GLU A 189 -18.55 14.58 -10.77
C GLU A 189 -18.03 13.69 -9.62
N GLN A 190 -17.88 14.24 -8.41
CA GLN A 190 -17.41 13.49 -7.22
C GLN A 190 -18.33 12.32 -6.84
N VAL A 191 -19.64 12.48 -7.00
CA VAL A 191 -20.66 11.46 -6.72
C VAL A 191 -20.78 10.46 -7.89
N GLY A 192 -20.14 10.74 -9.01
CA GLY A 192 -20.02 9.84 -10.15
C GLY A 192 -21.24 9.82 -11.08
N LEU A 193 -22.06 10.88 -11.06
CA LEU A 193 -23.21 11.07 -11.94
C LEU A 193 -22.79 11.50 -13.35
N ILE A 194 -21.75 12.33 -13.43
CA ILE A 194 -21.18 12.86 -14.66
C ILE A 194 -19.64 12.79 -14.59
N TYR A 195 -18.97 13.00 -15.72
CA TYR A 195 -17.51 13.05 -15.79
C TYR A 195 -17.04 13.90 -16.97
N ARG A 196 -15.80 14.39 -16.91
CA ARG A 196 -15.13 15.04 -18.04
C ARG A 196 -14.42 14.03 -18.93
N GLY A 197 -14.69 14.09 -20.24
CA GLY A 197 -13.93 13.36 -21.26
C GLY A 197 -12.53 13.95 -21.45
N ASP A 198 -11.70 13.28 -22.25
CA ASP A 198 -10.35 13.74 -22.60
C ASP A 198 -10.36 15.08 -23.35
N ASP A 199 -11.49 15.42 -23.97
CA ASP A 199 -11.80 16.69 -24.62
C ASP A 199 -12.30 17.79 -23.65
N GLY A 200 -12.35 17.49 -22.34
CA GLY A 200 -12.88 18.38 -21.32
C GLY A 200 -14.41 18.50 -21.28
N ALA A 201 -15.13 17.83 -22.19
CA ALA A 201 -16.58 17.88 -22.25
C ALA A 201 -17.24 17.04 -21.14
N LEU A 202 -18.29 17.58 -20.52
CA LEU A 202 -19.10 16.85 -19.53
C LEU A 202 -19.93 15.76 -20.22
N ARG A 203 -19.94 14.57 -19.64
CA ARG A 203 -20.63 13.38 -20.13
C ARG A 203 -21.34 12.67 -18.98
N ASP A 204 -22.48 12.08 -19.26
CA ASP A 204 -23.24 11.30 -18.27
C ASP A 204 -22.55 9.96 -17.98
N ALA A 205 -22.50 9.55 -16.71
CA ALA A 205 -21.94 8.25 -16.33
C ALA A 205 -22.79 7.08 -16.85
N ILE A 206 -24.12 7.24 -16.87
CA ILE A 206 -25.05 6.33 -17.52
C ILE A 206 -25.50 6.98 -18.84
N PRO A 207 -24.97 6.53 -19.99
CA PRO A 207 -25.22 7.18 -21.27
C PRO A 207 -26.61 6.87 -21.81
N ARG A 208 -26.97 7.53 -22.92
CA ARG A 208 -28.24 7.31 -23.62
C ARG A 208 -28.47 5.82 -23.94
N GLY A 209 -29.71 5.36 -23.81
CA GLY A 209 -30.12 4.02 -24.24
C GLY A 209 -30.13 2.96 -23.14
N TYR A 210 -30.02 3.39 -21.88
CA TYR A 210 -29.99 2.51 -20.71
C TYR A 210 -31.28 2.65 -19.86
N LEU A 211 -31.81 1.51 -19.42
CA LEU A 211 -32.81 1.42 -18.34
C LEU A 211 -32.08 1.61 -17.00
N VAL A 212 -32.50 2.56 -16.20
CA VAL A 212 -31.86 2.92 -14.93
C VAL A 212 -32.61 2.26 -13.77
N TYR A 213 -31.90 1.46 -12.99
CA TYR A 213 -32.31 0.95 -11.68
C TYR A 213 -31.84 1.93 -10.60
N VAL A 214 -32.75 2.38 -9.74
CA VAL A 214 -32.49 3.33 -8.66
C VAL A 214 -32.42 2.58 -7.33
N PHE A 215 -31.30 2.70 -6.62
CA PHE A 215 -31.02 1.92 -5.42
C PHE A 215 -31.48 2.72 -4.21
N TRP A 216 -32.63 2.32 -3.67
CA TRP A 216 -33.24 2.96 -2.51
C TRP A 216 -32.78 2.29 -1.22
N ARG A 217 -32.47 3.12 -0.22
CA ARG A 217 -32.26 2.71 1.17
C ARG A 217 -32.88 3.76 2.07
N SER A 218 -33.80 3.36 2.95
CA SER A 218 -34.39 4.27 3.94
C SER A 218 -34.98 5.56 3.32
N ASP A 219 -35.62 5.44 2.15
CA ASP A 219 -36.18 6.53 1.32
C ASP A 219 -35.15 7.51 0.70
N ARG A 220 -33.86 7.15 0.67
CA ARG A 220 -32.81 7.88 -0.05
C ARG A 220 -32.28 7.08 -1.23
N VAL A 221 -31.84 7.78 -2.25
CA VAL A 221 -31.10 7.17 -3.36
C VAL A 221 -29.63 7.07 -2.97
N GLU A 222 -29.10 5.85 -2.89
CA GLU A 222 -27.68 5.62 -2.58
C GLU A 222 -26.85 5.39 -3.84
N TYR A 223 -27.47 4.87 -4.90
CA TYR A 223 -26.77 4.47 -6.12
C TYR A 223 -27.72 4.33 -7.31
N MET A 224 -27.16 4.26 -8.52
CA MET A 224 -27.90 3.95 -9.74
C MET A 224 -27.09 3.04 -10.66
N SER A 225 -27.79 2.15 -11.37
CA SER A 225 -27.19 1.24 -12.36
C SER A 225 -28.01 1.25 -13.64
N GLY A 226 -27.35 1.26 -14.77
CA GLY A 226 -27.91 1.23 -16.11
C GLY A 226 -27.77 -0.15 -16.76
N ARG A 227 -28.86 -0.65 -17.34
CA ARG A 227 -28.89 -1.80 -18.25
C ARG A 227 -29.10 -1.34 -19.69
N ALA A 228 -28.22 -1.76 -20.59
CA ALA A 228 -28.33 -1.44 -22.01
C ALA A 228 -29.67 -1.96 -22.58
N VAL A 229 -30.43 -1.08 -23.25
CA VAL A 229 -31.67 -1.42 -23.96
C VAL A 229 -31.47 -1.36 -25.47
N PHE A 230 -30.88 -0.27 -25.94
CA PHE A 230 -30.47 -0.07 -27.33
C PHE A 230 -29.26 0.85 -27.31
N THR A 231 -28.08 0.28 -27.52
CA THR A 231 -26.81 0.99 -27.47
C THR A 231 -26.04 0.70 -28.75
N ASP A 232 -25.29 1.69 -29.23
CA ASP A 232 -24.41 1.51 -30.39
C ASP A 232 -23.20 0.62 -30.06
N ASP A 233 -22.85 0.53 -28.77
CA ASP A 233 -21.80 -0.33 -28.22
C ASP A 233 -22.42 -1.64 -27.69
N LYS A 234 -22.41 -2.70 -28.51
CA LYS A 234 -22.93 -4.04 -28.16
C LYS A 234 -22.09 -4.79 -27.11
N ALA A 235 -20.87 -4.33 -26.81
CA ALA A 235 -19.96 -5.01 -25.89
C ALA A 235 -20.25 -4.68 -24.41
N ARG A 236 -20.99 -3.61 -24.12
CA ARG A 236 -21.19 -3.12 -22.74
C ARG A 236 -22.63 -3.31 -22.25
N LYS A 237 -22.88 -4.45 -21.61
CA LYS A 237 -24.22 -4.84 -21.10
C LYS A 237 -24.70 -4.02 -19.89
N SER A 238 -23.82 -3.34 -19.15
CA SER A 238 -24.19 -2.52 -17.98
C SER A 238 -23.30 -1.29 -17.84
N ARG A 239 -23.83 -0.21 -17.25
CA ARG A 239 -23.12 1.04 -16.93
C ARG A 239 -23.59 1.54 -15.57
N ASN A 240 -22.68 1.79 -14.65
CA ASN A 240 -23.03 2.24 -13.30
C ASN A 240 -22.47 3.64 -13.05
N LEU A 241 -22.92 4.29 -11.97
CA LEU A 241 -22.27 5.52 -11.49
C LEU A 241 -20.77 5.27 -11.24
N ARG A 242 -19.95 6.30 -11.40
CA ARG A 242 -18.51 6.27 -11.09
C ARG A 242 -18.24 6.38 -9.58
N ALA A 243 -18.93 5.56 -8.80
CA ALA A 243 -18.84 5.48 -7.35
C ALA A 243 -18.87 4.00 -6.90
N PRO A 244 -18.43 3.68 -5.66
CA PRO A 244 -18.48 2.32 -5.13
C PRO A 244 -19.89 1.73 -5.25
N LYS A 245 -19.99 0.54 -5.84
CA LYS A 245 -21.26 -0.16 -6.03
C LYS A 245 -21.94 -0.43 -4.68
N GLN A 246 -23.26 -0.35 -4.68
CA GLN A 246 -24.10 -0.69 -3.53
C GLN A 246 -24.95 -1.93 -3.82
N LEU A 247 -25.45 -2.58 -2.76
CA LEU A 247 -26.44 -3.65 -2.87
C LEU A 247 -27.80 -3.07 -3.26
N TYR A 248 -28.56 -3.81 -4.06
CA TYR A 248 -29.91 -3.39 -4.44
C TYR A 248 -30.96 -4.01 -3.51
N TRP A 249 -31.47 -3.22 -2.57
CA TRP A 249 -32.39 -3.69 -1.53
C TRP A 249 -33.85 -3.49 -1.92
N LEU A 250 -34.64 -4.55 -1.84
CA LEU A 250 -36.10 -4.54 -2.01
C LEU A 250 -36.76 -5.30 -0.85
N VAL A 251 -36.94 -4.60 0.26
CA VAL A 251 -37.43 -5.17 1.52
C VAL A 251 -38.84 -4.67 1.82
N ARG A 252 -39.74 -5.60 2.15
CA ARG A 252 -41.11 -5.31 2.62
C ARG A 252 -41.19 -5.42 4.14
N ARG A 253 -40.71 -6.54 4.70
CA ARG A 253 -40.82 -6.87 6.13
C ARG A 253 -39.67 -7.78 6.59
N TYR A 254 -39.10 -7.53 7.76
CA TYR A 254 -37.94 -8.29 8.26
C TYR A 254 -38.28 -9.70 8.78
N ASP A 255 -39.55 -9.95 9.13
CA ASP A 255 -40.07 -11.23 9.62
C ASP A 255 -40.31 -12.28 8.52
N ALA A 256 -40.09 -11.92 7.25
CA ALA A 256 -40.20 -12.82 6.10
C ALA A 256 -38.83 -13.22 5.55
N LEU A 257 -38.84 -14.23 4.67
CA LEU A 257 -37.61 -14.70 4.02
C LEU A 257 -37.03 -13.62 3.09
N LEU A 258 -35.70 -13.60 2.99
CA LEU A 258 -34.94 -12.74 2.09
C LEU A 258 -34.23 -13.58 1.02
N LEU A 259 -34.43 -13.20 -0.25
CA LEU A 259 -33.70 -13.78 -1.38
C LEU A 259 -32.47 -12.93 -1.72
N VAL A 260 -31.29 -13.55 -1.70
CA VAL A 260 -30.04 -12.94 -2.15
C VAL A 260 -29.78 -13.42 -3.58
N VAL A 261 -29.74 -12.48 -4.52
CA VAL A 261 -29.65 -12.75 -5.97
C VAL A 261 -28.50 -11.98 -6.64
N GLU A 262 -28.16 -12.29 -7.89
CA GLU A 262 -27.06 -11.60 -8.58
C GLU A 262 -27.44 -10.20 -9.07
N GLY A 263 -28.54 -10.08 -9.82
CA GLY A 263 -28.87 -8.87 -10.57
C GLY A 263 -30.09 -8.10 -10.04
N PRO A 264 -30.19 -6.78 -10.35
CA PRO A 264 -31.37 -6.00 -10.01
C PRO A 264 -32.66 -6.56 -10.61
N ALA A 265 -32.60 -7.11 -11.82
CA ALA A 265 -33.78 -7.67 -12.48
C ALA A 265 -34.38 -8.85 -11.71
N ASP A 266 -33.54 -9.72 -11.16
CA ASP A 266 -33.96 -10.86 -10.35
C ASP A 266 -34.58 -10.41 -9.03
N ALA A 267 -33.98 -9.38 -8.40
CA ALA A 267 -34.53 -8.78 -7.19
C ALA A 267 -35.91 -8.15 -7.45
N ILE A 268 -36.08 -7.41 -8.54
CA ILE A 268 -37.38 -6.81 -8.92
C ILE A 268 -38.42 -7.92 -9.14
N THR A 269 -38.01 -9.01 -9.79
CA THR A 269 -38.87 -10.17 -10.08
C THR A 269 -39.35 -10.83 -8.79
N ALA A 270 -38.41 -11.17 -7.89
CA ALA A 270 -38.72 -11.74 -6.58
C ALA A 270 -39.64 -10.83 -5.76
N TRP A 271 -39.38 -9.52 -5.80
CA TRP A 271 -40.19 -8.54 -5.10
C TRP A 271 -41.61 -8.41 -5.66
N GLN A 272 -41.76 -8.48 -7.00
CA GLN A 272 -43.07 -8.49 -7.67
C GLN A 272 -43.87 -9.76 -7.32
N LEU A 273 -43.19 -10.88 -7.06
CA LEU A 273 -43.77 -12.12 -6.56
C LEU A 273 -44.03 -12.13 -5.03
N GLY A 274 -43.75 -11.03 -4.33
CA GLY A 274 -44.08 -10.85 -2.92
C GLY A 274 -42.97 -11.23 -1.92
N TYR A 275 -41.78 -11.57 -2.40
CA TYR A 275 -40.63 -11.89 -1.53
C TYR A 275 -39.77 -10.65 -1.24
N ASN A 276 -39.03 -10.66 -0.13
CA ASN A 276 -37.94 -9.69 0.02
C ASN A 276 -36.78 -10.13 -0.87
N ALA A 277 -36.06 -9.18 -1.46
CA ALA A 277 -34.87 -9.49 -2.25
C ALA A 277 -33.74 -8.48 -2.03
N VAL A 278 -32.51 -8.95 -2.15
CA VAL A 278 -31.31 -8.13 -2.22
C VAL A 278 -30.43 -8.63 -3.36
N ALA A 279 -29.98 -7.73 -4.25
CA ALA A 279 -29.09 -8.11 -5.35
C ALA A 279 -27.65 -7.65 -5.09
N LEU A 280 -26.68 -8.54 -5.32
CA LEU A 280 -25.25 -8.30 -5.12
C LEU A 280 -24.67 -7.33 -6.14
N CYS A 281 -25.18 -7.29 -7.38
CA CYS A 281 -24.76 -6.35 -8.42
C CYS A 281 -23.24 -6.36 -8.73
N GLY A 282 -22.57 -7.48 -8.44
CA GLY A 282 -21.12 -7.61 -8.55
C GLY A 282 -20.34 -6.74 -7.56
N THR A 283 -20.87 -6.53 -6.35
CA THR A 283 -20.16 -6.01 -5.18
C THR A 283 -19.76 -7.14 -4.23
N SER A 284 -18.70 -6.94 -3.45
CA SER A 284 -18.37 -7.83 -2.34
C SER A 284 -19.32 -7.57 -1.17
N LEU A 285 -19.74 -8.63 -0.48
CA LEU A 285 -20.60 -8.50 0.69
C LEU A 285 -19.80 -7.95 1.88
N LYS A 286 -20.11 -6.73 2.30
CA LYS A 286 -19.52 -6.06 3.47
C LYS A 286 -20.13 -6.62 4.75
N ASP A 287 -19.38 -6.59 5.85
CA ASP A 287 -19.79 -7.23 7.09
C ASP A 287 -21.02 -6.55 7.72
N GLN A 288 -21.13 -5.22 7.60
CA GLN A 288 -22.33 -4.49 7.98
C GLN A 288 -23.58 -4.94 7.20
N ASP A 289 -23.43 -5.25 5.91
CA ASP A 289 -24.54 -5.69 5.07
C ASP A 289 -24.90 -7.15 5.38
N ALA A 290 -23.90 -8.00 5.65
CA ALA A 290 -24.11 -9.37 6.11
C ALA A 290 -24.88 -9.40 7.43
N ALA A 291 -24.48 -8.59 8.42
CA ALA A 291 -25.17 -8.46 9.69
C ALA A 291 -26.64 -8.02 9.52
N LEU A 292 -26.93 -7.15 8.54
CA LEU A 292 -28.30 -6.74 8.22
C LEU A 292 -29.11 -7.88 7.57
N ILE A 293 -28.50 -8.64 6.65
CA ILE A 293 -29.13 -9.80 6.02
C ILE A 293 -29.45 -10.88 7.06
N GLN A 294 -28.58 -11.07 8.05
CA GLN A 294 -28.75 -12.04 9.13
C GLN A 294 -29.91 -11.73 10.08
N ARG A 295 -30.43 -10.49 10.10
CA ARG A 295 -31.61 -10.13 10.91
C ARG A 295 -32.92 -10.70 10.36
N PHE A 296 -32.93 -11.18 9.11
CA PHE A 296 -34.14 -11.75 8.51
C PHE A 296 -34.44 -13.15 9.03
N LYS A 297 -35.73 -13.51 9.11
CA LYS A 297 -36.19 -14.81 9.61
C LYS A 297 -35.56 -16.00 8.89
N ALA A 298 -35.33 -15.88 7.58
CA ALA A 298 -34.66 -16.89 6.77
C ALA A 298 -33.99 -16.22 5.56
N VAL A 299 -32.81 -16.70 5.19
CA VAL A 299 -32.03 -16.17 4.07
C VAL A 299 -31.83 -17.26 3.04
N HIS A 300 -32.20 -16.98 1.79
CA HIS A 300 -32.09 -17.90 0.67
C HIS A 300 -31.15 -17.31 -0.38
N LEU A 301 -30.11 -18.05 -0.76
CA LEU A 301 -29.12 -17.65 -1.75
C LEU A 301 -29.48 -18.29 -3.10
N ALA A 302 -29.91 -17.47 -4.06
CA ALA A 302 -30.35 -17.86 -5.39
C ALA A 302 -29.51 -17.12 -6.45
N LEU A 303 -28.30 -17.62 -6.70
CA LEU A 303 -27.35 -17.04 -7.66
C LEU A 303 -27.41 -17.76 -9.02
N ASP A 304 -26.96 -17.08 -10.07
CA ASP A 304 -27.06 -17.56 -11.45
C ASP A 304 -26.12 -18.75 -11.71
N SER A 305 -26.63 -19.79 -12.38
CA SER A 305 -25.90 -21.05 -12.61
C SER A 305 -24.67 -20.92 -13.53
N ASP A 306 -24.61 -19.86 -14.34
CA ASP A 306 -23.62 -19.71 -15.42
C ASP A 306 -22.37 -18.92 -14.98
N THR A 307 -22.42 -18.25 -13.83
CA THR A 307 -21.40 -17.26 -13.39
C THR A 307 -20.78 -17.54 -12.02
N THR A 308 -21.41 -18.40 -11.21
CA THR A 308 -20.96 -18.70 -9.85
C THR A 308 -20.61 -20.17 -9.65
N GLY A 309 -19.32 -20.45 -9.46
CA GLY A 309 -18.87 -21.72 -8.90
C GLY A 309 -19.29 -21.86 -7.43
N LEU A 310 -19.41 -23.10 -6.96
CA LEU A 310 -19.74 -23.44 -5.57
C LEU A 310 -18.85 -22.71 -4.54
N GLU A 311 -17.61 -22.39 -4.90
CA GLU A 311 -16.69 -21.59 -4.08
C GLU A 311 -17.20 -20.18 -3.81
N LYS A 312 -17.71 -19.48 -4.84
CA LYS A 312 -18.25 -18.12 -4.68
C LYS A 312 -19.52 -18.12 -3.84
N VAL A 313 -20.39 -19.12 -4.06
CA VAL A 313 -21.60 -19.34 -3.25
C VAL A 313 -21.20 -19.59 -1.80
N GLY A 314 -20.21 -20.45 -1.55
CA GLY A 314 -19.71 -20.78 -0.23
C GLY A 314 -19.12 -19.58 0.50
N ALA A 315 -18.34 -18.72 -0.17
CA ALA A 315 -17.76 -17.52 0.44
C ALA A 315 -18.83 -16.52 0.92
N ILE A 316 -19.92 -16.38 0.17
CA ILE A 316 -21.05 -15.54 0.58
C ILE A 316 -21.82 -16.22 1.71
N ALA A 317 -22.07 -17.52 1.60
CA ALA A 317 -22.83 -18.28 2.59
C ALA A 317 -22.11 -18.38 3.95
N ASP A 318 -20.79 -18.47 3.98
CA ASP A 318 -20.00 -18.45 5.22
C ASP A 318 -20.20 -17.13 5.98
N LYS A 319 -20.19 -15.99 5.26
CA LYS A 319 -20.46 -14.68 5.86
C LYS A 319 -21.89 -14.54 6.38
N LEU A 320 -22.85 -15.16 5.69
CA LEU A 320 -24.27 -15.10 6.07
C LEU A 320 -24.63 -16.11 7.17
N GLY A 321 -23.87 -17.19 7.30
CA GLY A 321 -23.98 -18.17 8.37
C GLY A 321 -24.50 -19.56 7.91
N PRO A 322 -24.37 -20.57 8.79
CA PRO A 322 -24.55 -22.00 8.46
C PRO A 322 -25.96 -22.38 8.00
N LEU A 323 -26.97 -21.61 8.43
CA LEU A 323 -28.38 -21.85 8.12
C LEU A 323 -28.86 -21.12 6.86
N THR A 324 -27.96 -20.46 6.13
CA THR A 324 -28.30 -19.85 4.83
C THR A 324 -28.76 -20.94 3.86
N MET A 325 -29.96 -20.80 3.31
CA MET A 325 -30.57 -21.80 2.43
C MET A 325 -30.03 -21.63 1.01
N ILE A 326 -29.38 -22.65 0.46
CA ILE A 326 -28.86 -22.65 -0.90
C ILE A 326 -29.96 -23.15 -1.84
N VAL A 327 -30.46 -22.25 -2.68
CA VAL A 327 -31.50 -22.56 -3.66
C VAL A 327 -30.89 -23.40 -4.78
N PRO A 328 -31.52 -24.50 -5.21
CA PRO A 328 -31.01 -25.31 -6.31
C PRO A 328 -31.03 -24.52 -7.63
N PRO A 329 -30.22 -24.94 -8.63
CA PRO A 329 -30.23 -24.32 -9.95
C PRO A 329 -31.63 -24.30 -10.58
N LEU A 330 -31.92 -23.25 -11.35
CA LEU A 330 -33.22 -23.11 -12.01
C LEU A 330 -33.51 -24.28 -12.97
N PRO A 331 -34.77 -24.74 -13.08
CA PRO A 331 -35.13 -25.89 -13.91
C PRO A 331 -34.86 -25.64 -15.41
N GLY A 332 -34.68 -26.72 -16.19
CA GLY A 332 -34.42 -26.65 -17.64
C GLY A 332 -35.60 -26.17 -18.49
N LYS A 333 -35.32 -25.66 -19.71
CA LYS A 333 -36.35 -25.36 -20.72
C LYS A 333 -37.17 -26.62 -21.06
N SER A 334 -38.45 -26.65 -20.67
CA SER A 334 -39.40 -27.72 -21.02
C SER A 334 -40.36 -27.28 -22.14
N ASP A 335 -39.92 -27.27 -23.39
CA ASP A 335 -40.83 -27.12 -24.53
C ASP A 335 -40.85 -28.45 -25.31
N ALA A 336 -42.06 -28.89 -25.68
CA ALA A 336 -42.51 -30.27 -25.89
C ALA A 336 -41.89 -31.07 -27.06
N ASN A 337 -41.74 -32.39 -26.87
CA ASN A 337 -42.35 -33.42 -27.73
C ASN A 337 -42.60 -34.71 -26.92
N PRO A 338 -43.79 -35.36 -26.94
CA PRO A 338 -44.12 -36.48 -26.06
C PRO A 338 -43.63 -37.86 -26.53
N ASP A 339 -43.15 -38.01 -27.76
CA ASP A 339 -42.84 -39.32 -28.35
C ASP A 339 -41.39 -39.36 -28.89
N GLY A 340 -40.57 -40.27 -28.36
CA GLY A 340 -39.20 -40.48 -28.84
C GLY A 340 -38.34 -41.36 -27.92
N ASP A 341 -38.37 -42.66 -28.22
CA ASP A 341 -37.52 -43.79 -27.83
C ASP A 341 -36.48 -43.71 -26.68
N ASN A 342 -36.59 -44.72 -25.82
CA ASN A 342 -35.59 -45.15 -24.85
C ASN A 342 -34.39 -45.78 -25.57
N ASN A 343 -33.27 -45.06 -25.67
CA ASN A 343 -31.96 -45.68 -25.83
C ASN A 343 -30.98 -45.07 -24.82
N GLY A 344 -30.23 -45.95 -24.15
CA GLY A 344 -29.46 -45.69 -22.93
C GLY A 344 -28.12 -44.99 -23.14
N ASP A 345 -28.13 -43.81 -23.75
CA ASP A 345 -26.99 -42.88 -23.74
C ASP A 345 -27.27 -41.70 -22.80
N GLU A 346 -26.25 -41.24 -22.08
CA GLU A 346 -26.30 -40.13 -21.13
C GLU A 346 -27.11 -38.94 -21.69
N LYS A 347 -28.22 -38.61 -21.02
CA LYS A 347 -29.07 -37.48 -21.40
C LYS A 347 -28.20 -36.21 -21.44
N PRO A 348 -28.08 -35.51 -22.59
CA PRO A 348 -27.38 -34.24 -22.63
C PRO A 348 -28.08 -33.26 -21.68
N GLU A 349 -27.31 -32.64 -20.78
CA GLU A 349 -27.82 -31.65 -19.83
C GLU A 349 -28.58 -30.55 -20.60
N ARG A 350 -29.87 -30.45 -20.30
CA ARG A 350 -30.77 -29.50 -20.97
C ARG A 350 -30.40 -28.07 -20.55
N PRO A 351 -30.47 -27.06 -21.45
CA PRO A 351 -30.13 -25.68 -21.11
C PRO A 351 -31.08 -25.15 -20.02
N ARG A 352 -30.50 -24.83 -18.86
CA ARG A 352 -31.17 -24.25 -17.69
C ARG A 352 -31.56 -22.80 -17.96
N TYR A 353 -32.55 -22.27 -17.22
CA TYR A 353 -32.79 -20.83 -17.26
C TYR A 353 -31.61 -20.11 -16.61
N LYS A 354 -31.17 -19.02 -17.24
CA LYS A 354 -29.96 -18.31 -16.81
C LYS A 354 -30.13 -17.58 -15.48
N ASP A 355 -31.24 -16.86 -15.37
CA ASP A 355 -31.55 -15.98 -14.24
C ASP A 355 -33.04 -16.07 -13.86
N LEU A 356 -33.37 -15.64 -12.64
CA LEU A 356 -34.73 -15.72 -12.08
C LEU A 356 -35.72 -14.92 -12.93
N ASN A 357 -35.30 -13.76 -13.47
CA ASN A 357 -36.14 -12.97 -14.34
C ASN A 357 -36.41 -13.66 -15.69
N GLU A 358 -35.43 -14.32 -16.31
CA GLU A 358 -35.63 -15.10 -17.53
C GLU A 358 -36.62 -16.26 -17.30
N TRP A 359 -36.52 -16.92 -16.14
CA TRP A 359 -37.46 -17.98 -15.77
C TRP A 359 -38.90 -17.48 -15.64
N LEU A 360 -39.10 -16.28 -15.07
CA LEU A 360 -40.41 -15.64 -14.97
C LEU A 360 -40.96 -15.18 -16.32
N VAL A 361 -40.15 -14.48 -17.12
CA VAL A 361 -40.55 -13.87 -18.40
C VAL A 361 -41.05 -14.88 -19.42
N ARG A 362 -40.55 -16.12 -19.39
CA ARG A 362 -40.98 -17.20 -20.31
C ARG A 362 -42.26 -17.93 -19.87
N GLY A 363 -43.05 -17.34 -18.98
CA GLY A 363 -44.39 -17.81 -18.62
C GLY A 363 -44.42 -18.96 -17.61
N LYS A 364 -43.33 -19.20 -16.87
CA LYS A 364 -43.19 -20.38 -16.00
C LYS A 364 -42.92 -20.08 -14.52
N ALA A 365 -42.78 -18.84 -14.06
CA ALA A 365 -42.67 -18.56 -12.62
C ALA A 365 -43.94 -17.91 -12.06
N THR A 366 -44.79 -18.72 -11.43
CA THR A 366 -45.83 -18.26 -10.50
C THR A 366 -45.24 -18.21 -9.09
N SER A 367 -45.90 -17.49 -8.18
CA SER A 367 -45.52 -17.50 -6.75
C SER A 367 -45.38 -18.93 -6.22
N ASP A 368 -46.27 -19.84 -6.64
CA ASP A 368 -46.28 -21.25 -6.21
C ASP A 368 -45.05 -22.03 -6.70
N LYS A 369 -44.60 -21.79 -7.94
CA LYS A 369 -43.43 -22.47 -8.50
C LYS A 369 -42.12 -21.98 -7.87
N LEU A 370 -42.03 -20.67 -7.57
CA LEU A 370 -40.91 -20.15 -6.80
C LEU A 370 -40.93 -20.71 -5.37
N ALA A 371 -42.10 -20.77 -4.73
CA ALA A 371 -42.24 -21.38 -3.40
C ALA A 371 -41.79 -22.86 -3.39
N ALA A 372 -42.18 -23.63 -4.42
CA ALA A 372 -41.74 -25.02 -4.58
C ALA A 372 -40.21 -25.13 -4.71
N LEU A 373 -39.59 -24.29 -5.55
CA LEU A 373 -38.13 -24.26 -5.73
C LEU A 373 -37.40 -23.88 -4.42
N LEU A 374 -37.93 -22.90 -3.68
CA LEU A 374 -37.37 -22.52 -2.38
C LEU A 374 -37.54 -23.65 -1.35
N GLY A 375 -38.60 -24.45 -1.45
CA GLY A 375 -38.82 -25.62 -0.60
C GLY A 375 -37.80 -26.74 -0.81
N GLU A 376 -37.12 -26.79 -1.96
CA GLU A 376 -36.03 -27.72 -2.25
C GLU A 376 -34.66 -27.23 -1.74
N ALA A 377 -34.57 -25.99 -1.25
CA ALA A 377 -33.33 -25.41 -0.77
C ALA A 377 -32.78 -26.19 0.44
N LYS A 378 -31.46 -26.31 0.52
CA LYS A 378 -30.77 -26.98 1.63
C LYS A 378 -29.89 -25.99 2.39
N PRO A 379 -29.75 -26.13 3.72
CA PRO A 379 -28.82 -25.28 4.48
C PRO A 379 -27.40 -25.39 3.92
N TRP A 380 -26.67 -24.28 3.95
CA TRP A 380 -25.27 -24.21 3.54
C TRP A 380 -24.43 -25.24 4.28
N LEU A 381 -24.66 -25.40 5.59
CA LEU A 381 -23.95 -26.40 6.38
C LEU A 381 -24.10 -27.82 5.79
N ASN A 382 -25.29 -28.21 5.33
CA ASN A 382 -25.48 -29.52 4.69
C ASN A 382 -24.66 -29.65 3.40
N LYS A 383 -24.51 -28.57 2.62
CA LYS A 383 -23.67 -28.52 1.43
C LYS A 383 -22.18 -28.56 1.76
N ALA A 384 -21.75 -27.81 2.78
CA ALA A 384 -20.37 -27.86 3.27
C ALA A 384 -20.01 -29.26 3.76
N ILE A 385 -20.94 -29.97 4.43
CA ILE A 385 -20.74 -31.37 4.84
C ILE A 385 -20.64 -32.29 3.62
N GLU A 386 -21.48 -32.09 2.59
CA GLU A 386 -21.39 -32.85 1.33
C GLU A 386 -20.06 -32.60 0.60
N GLN A 387 -19.53 -31.36 0.61
CA GLN A 387 -18.23 -31.02 0.03
C GLN A 387 -17.10 -31.67 0.81
N ALA A 388 -17.12 -31.50 2.14
CA ALA A 388 -16.18 -32.18 3.01
C ALA A 388 -16.23 -33.69 2.77
N ALA A 389 -17.42 -34.30 2.60
CA ALA A 389 -17.66 -35.73 2.33
C ALA A 389 -16.85 -36.30 1.16
N ILE A 390 -16.56 -35.50 0.13
CA ILE A 390 -15.85 -35.91 -1.08
C ILE A 390 -14.47 -35.25 -1.23
N ALA A 391 -14.09 -34.36 -0.31
CA ALA A 391 -12.81 -33.65 -0.37
C ALA A 391 -11.63 -34.63 -0.25
N PRO A 392 -10.53 -34.40 -1.00
CA PRO A 392 -9.31 -35.19 -0.89
C PRO A 392 -8.67 -35.01 0.50
N ILE A 393 -7.86 -35.98 0.91
CA ILE A 393 -7.30 -36.04 2.28
C ILE A 393 -6.48 -34.79 2.62
N TYR A 394 -5.77 -34.21 1.66
CA TYR A 394 -4.91 -33.04 1.88
C TYR A 394 -5.66 -31.70 2.06
N GLU A 395 -6.95 -31.63 1.73
CA GLU A 395 -7.82 -30.45 1.94
C GLU A 395 -8.76 -30.66 3.14
N LEU A 396 -8.73 -31.83 3.76
CA LEU A 396 -9.74 -32.22 4.75
C LEU A 396 -9.71 -31.34 5.99
N ASP A 397 -8.54 -30.94 6.47
CA ASP A 397 -8.45 -30.14 7.70
C ASP A 397 -9.04 -28.75 7.51
N ASP A 398 -8.80 -28.10 6.37
CA ASP A 398 -9.43 -26.82 6.02
C ASP A 398 -10.96 -26.97 5.97
N HIS A 399 -11.46 -28.10 5.46
CA HIS A 399 -12.89 -28.40 5.45
C HIS A 399 -13.44 -28.68 6.86
N LEU A 400 -12.69 -29.37 7.74
CA LEU A 400 -13.12 -29.67 9.10
C LEU A 400 -13.10 -28.44 10.00
N ASP A 401 -12.08 -27.60 9.91
CA ASP A 401 -12.00 -26.34 10.63
C ASP A 401 -13.14 -25.40 10.22
N ARG A 402 -13.38 -25.26 8.90
CA ARG A 402 -14.53 -24.51 8.38
C ARG A 402 -15.86 -25.07 8.89
N LEU A 403 -16.02 -26.39 8.95
CA LEU A 403 -17.23 -27.02 9.51
C LEU A 403 -17.36 -26.77 11.02
N ALA A 404 -16.27 -26.82 11.78
CA ALA A 404 -16.26 -26.55 13.21
C ALA A 404 -16.67 -25.09 13.49
N MET A 405 -16.11 -24.14 12.76
CA MET A 405 -16.52 -22.73 12.79
C MET A 405 -18.01 -22.59 12.48
N LEU A 406 -18.51 -23.20 11.40
CA LEU A 406 -19.93 -23.13 11.03
C LEU A 406 -20.85 -23.76 12.08
N VAL A 407 -20.45 -24.87 12.70
CA VAL A 407 -21.22 -25.52 13.78
C VAL A 407 -21.18 -24.70 15.07
N ALA A 408 -20.09 -24.01 15.38
CA ALA A 408 -19.98 -23.15 16.56
C ALA A 408 -21.03 -22.01 16.52
N HIS A 409 -21.29 -21.46 15.33
CA HIS A 409 -22.31 -20.44 15.08
C HIS A 409 -23.76 -20.95 15.16
N LEU A 410 -23.99 -22.27 15.29
CA LEU A 410 -25.33 -22.81 15.49
C LEU A 410 -25.81 -22.64 16.94
N PRO A 411 -27.13 -22.57 17.16
CA PRO A 411 -27.71 -22.77 18.50
C PRO A 411 -27.26 -24.10 19.10
N SER A 412 -26.99 -24.11 20.40
CA SER A 412 -26.48 -25.30 21.13
C SER A 412 -27.34 -26.55 20.92
N SER A 413 -28.65 -26.39 20.80
CA SER A 413 -29.62 -27.46 20.54
C SER A 413 -29.45 -28.16 19.18
N MET A 414 -28.82 -27.52 18.18
CA MET A 414 -28.64 -28.08 16.84
C MET A 414 -27.24 -28.70 16.64
N ARG A 415 -26.25 -28.30 17.45
CA ARG A 415 -24.84 -28.71 17.28
C ARG A 415 -24.66 -30.22 17.31
N GLY A 416 -25.24 -30.90 18.29
CA GLY A 416 -25.08 -32.35 18.48
C GLY A 416 -25.52 -33.17 17.27
N LYS A 417 -26.63 -32.77 16.62
CA LYS A 417 -27.12 -33.43 15.40
C LYS A 417 -26.13 -33.28 14.23
N TYR A 418 -25.60 -32.08 14.02
CA TYR A 418 -24.67 -31.83 12.92
C TYR A 418 -23.29 -32.45 13.14
N VAL A 419 -22.81 -32.49 14.38
CA VAL A 419 -21.60 -33.24 14.76
C VAL A 419 -21.75 -34.71 14.38
N GLN A 420 -22.87 -35.35 14.75
CA GLN A 420 -23.13 -36.75 14.38
C GLN A 420 -23.22 -36.96 12.87
N GLU A 421 -23.85 -36.03 12.13
CA GLU A 421 -23.96 -36.12 10.68
C GLU A 421 -22.61 -36.02 9.96
N ILE A 422 -21.71 -35.13 10.43
CA ILE A 422 -20.35 -34.95 9.93
C ILE A 422 -19.53 -36.23 10.12
N CYS A 423 -19.50 -36.75 11.35
CA CYS A 423 -18.74 -37.96 11.67
C CYS A 423 -19.23 -39.17 10.86
N ARG A 424 -20.55 -39.33 10.70
CA ARG A 424 -21.15 -40.42 9.91
C ARG A 424 -20.78 -40.35 8.43
N LYS A 425 -20.85 -39.17 7.80
CA LYS A 425 -20.60 -39.04 6.35
C LYS A 425 -19.14 -39.19 5.95
N ARG A 426 -18.18 -38.83 6.83
CA ARG A 426 -16.74 -38.97 6.55
C ARG A 426 -16.09 -40.24 7.08
N ARG A 427 -16.82 -41.10 7.80
CA ARG A 427 -16.25 -42.28 8.50
C ARG A 427 -15.03 -41.88 9.35
N LEU A 428 -15.07 -40.70 9.98
CA LEU A 428 -14.01 -40.28 10.90
C LEU A 428 -13.98 -41.28 12.06
N ALA A 429 -12.84 -41.94 12.27
CA ALA A 429 -12.70 -43.00 13.26
C ALA A 429 -12.81 -42.47 14.70
N ALA A 430 -12.49 -41.19 14.93
CA ALA A 430 -12.62 -40.54 16.23
C ALA A 430 -13.59 -39.36 16.15
N LEU A 431 -14.68 -39.48 16.92
CA LEU A 431 -15.65 -38.41 17.18
C LEU A 431 -15.02 -37.24 17.99
N GLU A 432 -13.84 -37.48 18.58
CA GLU A 432 -13.12 -36.59 19.49
C GLU A 432 -12.34 -35.49 18.74
N ASP A 433 -11.78 -35.78 17.56
CA ASP A 433 -10.99 -34.79 16.80
C ASP A 433 -11.85 -33.60 16.33
N PHE A 434 -13.06 -33.85 15.83
CA PHE A 434 -13.97 -32.78 15.41
C PHE A 434 -14.57 -32.02 16.62
N ARG A 435 -14.76 -32.70 17.76
CA ARG A 435 -15.21 -32.06 19.00
C ARG A 435 -14.18 -31.08 19.53
N HIS A 436 -12.89 -31.44 19.48
CA HIS A 436 -11.81 -30.55 19.87
C HIS A 436 -11.78 -29.27 19.03
N LEU A 437 -11.87 -29.38 17.71
CA LEU A 437 -11.95 -28.21 16.82
C LEU A 437 -13.21 -27.37 17.12
N LEU A 438 -14.35 -28.02 17.38
CA LEU A 438 -15.57 -27.32 17.74
C LEU A 438 -15.45 -26.58 19.09
N ASP A 439 -14.82 -27.20 20.09
CA ASP A 439 -14.63 -26.64 21.41
C ASP A 439 -13.67 -25.42 21.37
N GLU A 440 -12.66 -25.45 20.50
CA GLU A 440 -11.79 -24.29 20.21
C GLU A 440 -12.60 -23.09 19.69
N HIS A 441 -13.46 -23.30 18.67
CA HIS A 441 -14.33 -22.25 18.13
C HIS A 441 -15.44 -21.81 19.10
N LEU A 442 -15.79 -22.64 20.09
CA LEU A 442 -16.75 -22.30 21.15
C LEU A 442 -16.10 -21.58 22.35
N GLY A 443 -14.76 -21.53 22.41
CA GLY A 443 -14.03 -21.06 23.59
C GLY A 443 -14.17 -21.97 24.81
N ASN A 444 -14.57 -23.23 24.61
CA ASN A 444 -14.79 -24.24 25.65
C ASN A 444 -13.56 -25.16 25.73
N ASP A 445 -12.39 -24.60 26.02
CA ASP A 445 -11.16 -25.39 26.04
C ASP A 445 -11.15 -26.34 27.26
N THR A 446 -11.67 -27.57 27.08
CA THR A 446 -11.37 -28.72 27.94
C THR A 446 -10.73 -29.79 27.08
N CYS A 447 -9.41 -29.77 27.01
CA CYS A 447 -8.61 -30.80 26.36
C CYS A 447 -8.96 -32.19 26.93
N SER A 448 -9.56 -33.05 26.12
CA SER A 448 -9.57 -34.50 26.36
C SER A 448 -9.66 -35.25 25.02
N GLY A 449 -8.55 -35.84 24.57
CA GLY A 449 -8.54 -36.75 23.41
C GLY A 449 -7.17 -37.11 22.83
N ASN A 450 -6.16 -36.23 22.88
CA ASN A 450 -4.76 -36.55 22.58
C ASN A 450 -3.91 -35.86 23.65
N GLY A 451 -3.30 -36.65 24.54
CA GLY A 451 -2.78 -36.18 25.82
C GLY A 451 -1.67 -35.14 25.65
N PHE A 452 -2.02 -33.87 25.82
CA PHE A 452 -1.07 -32.83 26.15
C PHE A 452 -1.14 -32.61 27.66
N GLU A 453 -0.10 -33.00 28.38
CA GLU A 453 0.00 -32.70 29.81
C GLU A 453 1.08 -31.65 30.03
N PRO A 454 0.85 -30.63 30.88
CA PRO A 454 1.91 -29.76 31.32
C PRO A 454 2.88 -30.53 32.23
N VAL A 455 4.05 -30.90 31.71
CA VAL A 455 5.16 -31.50 32.45
C VAL A 455 6.25 -30.45 32.58
N ASP A 456 6.58 -30.07 33.81
CA ASP A 456 7.60 -29.04 34.12
C ASP A 456 7.38 -27.70 33.38
N GLY A 457 6.12 -27.29 33.20
CA GLY A 457 5.75 -26.06 32.48
C GLY A 457 5.84 -26.15 30.95
N ARG A 458 5.96 -27.36 30.39
CA ARG A 458 5.94 -27.65 28.94
C ARG A 458 4.76 -28.55 28.60
N MET A 459 4.09 -28.34 27.47
CA MET A 459 3.03 -29.28 27.05
C MET A 459 3.69 -30.49 26.39
N ALA A 460 3.69 -31.63 27.07
CA ALA A 460 4.19 -32.89 26.55
C ALA A 460 3.11 -33.58 25.73
N TYR A 461 3.40 -33.89 24.47
CA TYR A 461 2.53 -34.69 23.60
C TYR A 461 2.78 -36.18 23.82
N TYR A 462 1.73 -36.93 24.18
CA TYR A 462 1.76 -38.38 24.31
C TYR A 462 0.90 -39.01 23.21
N GLY A 463 1.51 -39.28 22.04
CA GLY A 463 0.87 -39.90 20.89
C GLY A 463 1.87 -40.52 19.90
N GLU A 464 1.42 -40.86 18.69
CA GLU A 464 2.29 -41.43 17.64
C GLU A 464 3.42 -40.47 17.21
N PRO A 465 4.59 -40.99 16.75
CA PRO A 465 5.69 -40.15 16.28
C PRO A 465 5.25 -39.12 15.23
N LEU A 466 5.67 -37.87 15.38
CA LEU A 466 5.27 -36.78 14.47
C LEU A 466 6.00 -36.85 13.11
N CYS A 467 7.22 -37.38 13.09
CA CYS A 467 8.09 -37.47 11.92
C CYS A 467 9.25 -38.44 12.17
N ASN A 468 10.02 -38.74 11.13
CA ASN A 468 11.22 -39.59 11.19
C ASN A 468 12.53 -38.80 11.40
N PHE A 469 12.45 -37.56 11.87
CA PHE A 469 13.61 -36.69 12.01
C PHE A 469 13.48 -35.75 13.21
N VAL A 470 14.60 -35.20 13.65
CA VAL A 470 14.65 -34.10 14.61
C VAL A 470 15.21 -32.89 13.88
N ALA A 471 14.59 -31.73 14.09
CA ALA A 471 15.08 -30.47 13.58
C ALA A 471 15.18 -29.44 14.70
N GLN A 472 16.18 -28.58 14.59
CA GLN A 472 16.53 -27.57 15.57
C GLN A 472 16.90 -26.29 14.86
N ILE A 473 16.24 -25.20 15.23
CA ILE A 473 16.62 -23.83 14.88
C ILE A 473 17.83 -23.49 15.76
N THR A 474 19.00 -23.42 15.14
CA THR A 474 20.25 -23.10 15.85
C THR A 474 20.47 -21.59 15.91
N HIS A 475 20.08 -20.86 14.86
CA HIS A 475 20.27 -19.42 14.76
C HIS A 475 19.03 -18.72 14.19
N GLU A 476 18.65 -17.59 14.79
CA GLU A 476 17.70 -16.62 14.23
C GLU A 476 18.48 -15.37 13.80
N LEU A 477 18.58 -15.14 12.50
CA LEU A 477 19.25 -13.99 11.91
C LEU A 477 18.22 -12.94 11.47
N VAL A 478 18.21 -11.80 12.14
CA VAL A 478 17.36 -10.65 11.83
C VAL A 478 18.14 -9.70 10.91
N GLN A 479 17.79 -9.66 9.63
CA GLN A 479 18.38 -8.74 8.65
C GLN A 479 17.59 -7.44 8.61
N ASP A 480 18.24 -6.35 9.01
CA ASP A 480 17.66 -5.01 9.08
C ASP A 480 18.23 -4.13 7.96
N ASP A 481 17.35 -3.52 7.16
CA ASP A 481 17.75 -2.62 6.07
C ASP A 481 17.53 -1.13 6.40
N GLY A 482 17.05 -0.86 7.61
CA GLY A 482 16.83 0.47 8.18
C GLY A 482 15.62 1.22 7.60
N MET A 483 14.81 0.60 6.74
CA MET A 483 13.64 1.25 6.13
C MET A 483 12.40 0.34 6.10
N ASN A 484 12.58 -0.95 5.84
CA ASN A 484 11.51 -1.94 5.73
C ASN A 484 11.46 -2.82 6.99
N THR A 485 10.38 -3.59 7.12
CA THR A 485 10.28 -4.62 8.16
C THR A 485 11.47 -5.59 8.05
N PRO A 486 12.22 -5.83 9.14
CA PRO A 486 13.38 -6.74 9.10
C PRO A 486 13.00 -8.12 8.58
N THR A 487 13.87 -8.69 7.76
CA THR A 487 13.72 -10.05 7.26
C THR A 487 14.33 -11.03 8.27
N VAL A 488 13.55 -12.00 8.74
CA VAL A 488 14.02 -13.01 9.69
C VAL A 488 14.34 -14.31 8.96
N LEU A 489 15.56 -14.79 9.15
CA LEU A 489 16.07 -16.06 8.62
C LEU A 489 16.35 -17.02 9.78
N TYR A 490 16.01 -18.29 9.61
CA TYR A 490 16.32 -19.35 10.55
C TYR A 490 17.40 -20.27 9.94
N THR A 491 18.44 -20.56 10.70
CA THR A 491 19.35 -21.67 10.41
C THR A 491 18.82 -22.91 11.10
N VAL A 492 18.42 -23.91 10.32
CA VAL A 492 17.84 -25.16 10.79
C VAL A 492 18.82 -26.29 10.54
N ALA A 493 19.22 -26.99 11.60
CA ALA A 493 19.97 -28.24 11.54
C ALA A 493 19.05 -29.41 11.89
N GLY A 494 19.41 -30.62 11.49
CA GLY A 494 18.60 -31.78 11.83
C GLY A 494 19.32 -33.11 11.66
N GLN A 495 18.62 -34.18 12.04
CA GLN A 495 19.09 -35.55 11.96
C GLN A 495 17.89 -36.47 11.72
N LEU A 496 18.04 -37.50 10.91
CA LEU A 496 17.04 -38.55 10.74
C LEU A 496 17.04 -39.52 11.94
N ASP A 497 15.98 -40.29 12.11
CA ASP A 497 15.81 -41.31 13.15
C ASP A 497 16.86 -42.42 13.08
N ASN A 498 17.40 -42.70 11.90
CA ASN A 498 18.51 -43.62 11.66
C ASN A 498 19.90 -43.05 12.06
N GLY A 499 19.95 -41.80 12.55
CA GLY A 499 21.18 -41.13 12.97
C GLY A 499 21.92 -40.38 11.86
N GLU A 500 21.43 -40.37 10.63
CA GLU A 500 22.03 -39.62 9.52
C GLU A 500 21.83 -38.11 9.71
N ALA A 501 22.93 -37.33 9.69
CA ALA A 501 22.87 -35.89 9.82
C ALA A 501 22.28 -35.23 8.55
N LEU A 502 21.44 -34.21 8.75
CA LEU A 502 20.92 -33.37 7.69
C LEU A 502 21.70 -32.05 7.68
N GLU A 503 22.15 -31.66 6.49
CA GLU A 503 22.92 -30.43 6.29
C GLU A 503 22.18 -29.21 6.86
N PRO A 504 22.84 -28.33 7.63
CA PRO A 504 22.25 -27.09 8.09
C PRO A 504 21.81 -26.21 6.92
N ILE A 505 20.57 -25.72 6.99
CA ILE A 505 19.95 -24.93 5.92
C ILE A 505 19.52 -23.58 6.47
N GLN A 506 19.53 -22.56 5.61
CA GLN A 506 19.01 -21.24 5.94
C GLN A 506 17.68 -21.01 5.21
N ILE A 507 16.63 -20.72 5.96
CA ILE A 507 15.26 -20.56 5.46
C ILE A 507 14.65 -19.27 5.98
N LYS A 508 13.67 -18.70 5.25
CA LYS A 508 12.91 -17.54 5.76
C LYS A 508 11.93 -17.99 6.84
N ALA A 509 11.67 -17.14 7.83
CA ALA A 509 10.71 -17.44 8.89
C ALA A 509 9.32 -17.83 8.34
N GLY A 510 8.85 -17.14 7.28
CA GLY A 510 7.57 -17.48 6.64
C GLY A 510 7.56 -18.81 5.86
N ASP A 511 8.71 -19.30 5.39
CA ASP A 511 8.81 -20.64 4.79
C ASP A 511 8.77 -21.70 5.89
N PHE A 512 9.42 -21.45 7.04
CA PHE A 512 9.33 -22.30 8.24
C PHE A 512 7.89 -22.52 8.69
N ASP A 513 7.10 -21.44 8.79
CA ASP A 513 5.69 -21.51 9.17
C ASP A 513 4.84 -22.39 8.25
N ARG A 514 5.18 -22.43 6.97
CA ARG A 514 4.46 -23.21 5.95
C ARG A 514 4.95 -24.66 5.86
N MET A 515 6.03 -25.03 6.55
CA MET A 515 6.67 -26.35 6.51
C MET A 515 7.06 -26.86 5.10
N ASN A 516 7.09 -25.98 4.09
CA ASN A 516 7.39 -26.35 2.69
C ASN A 516 8.89 -26.39 2.37
N TRP A 517 9.73 -26.12 3.38
CA TRP A 517 11.18 -26.05 3.28
C TRP A 517 11.85 -27.43 3.30
N LEU A 518 11.21 -28.43 3.92
CA LEU A 518 11.74 -29.79 4.05
C LEU A 518 12.07 -30.41 2.69
N SER A 519 11.10 -30.44 1.78
CA SER A 519 11.29 -31.03 0.45
C SER A 519 12.23 -30.22 -0.44
N ARG A 520 12.26 -28.90 -0.28
CA ARG A 520 13.13 -28.00 -1.05
C ARG A 520 14.60 -28.15 -0.69
N HIS A 521 14.91 -28.34 0.59
CA HIS A 521 16.29 -28.31 1.09
C HIS A 521 16.83 -29.69 1.51
N TRP A 522 16.03 -30.50 2.20
CA TRP A 522 16.42 -31.83 2.67
C TRP A 522 15.90 -32.99 1.79
N GLY A 523 15.06 -32.68 0.80
CA GLY A 523 14.55 -33.63 -0.18
C GLY A 523 13.45 -34.52 0.39
N ALA A 524 13.35 -35.75 -0.13
CA ALA A 524 12.28 -36.69 0.23
C ALA A 524 12.58 -37.57 1.47
N ARG A 525 13.79 -37.47 2.06
CA ARG A 525 14.22 -38.31 3.19
C ARG A 525 13.50 -37.97 4.51
N PRO A 526 13.32 -36.69 4.88
CA PRO A 526 12.51 -36.34 6.04
C PRO A 526 11.03 -36.55 5.71
N ILE A 527 10.39 -37.44 6.47
CA ILE A 527 8.99 -37.81 6.36
C ILE A 527 8.26 -37.26 7.57
N VAL A 528 7.22 -36.48 7.31
CA VAL A 528 6.27 -36.02 8.32
C VAL A 528 5.13 -37.03 8.37
N TYR A 529 4.89 -37.61 9.55
CA TYR A 529 3.84 -38.61 9.77
C TYR A 529 2.51 -38.00 10.16
N THR A 530 2.51 -36.77 10.69
CA THR A 530 1.29 -36.08 11.09
C THR A 530 0.34 -35.93 9.92
N SER A 531 -0.95 -36.17 10.16
CA SER A 531 -2.00 -35.77 9.22
C SER A 531 -1.85 -34.29 8.85
N PRO A 532 -2.33 -33.88 7.66
CA PRO A 532 -2.41 -32.46 7.32
C PRO A 532 -3.16 -31.68 8.43
N GLY A 533 -2.96 -30.37 8.53
CA GLY A 533 -3.52 -29.57 9.64
C GLY A 533 -2.88 -29.77 11.02
N ARG A 534 -2.11 -30.84 11.26
CA ARG A 534 -1.36 -31.09 12.52
C ARG A 534 0.14 -30.78 12.43
N THR A 535 0.61 -30.28 11.29
CA THR A 535 2.03 -29.91 11.09
C THR A 535 2.50 -28.80 12.03
N TRP A 536 1.58 -28.01 12.60
CA TRP A 536 1.90 -27.05 13.65
C TRP A 536 2.46 -27.71 14.92
N LEU A 537 2.13 -28.98 15.21
CA LEU A 537 2.70 -29.75 16.32
C LEU A 537 4.19 -29.97 16.10
N LEU A 538 4.57 -30.35 14.88
CA LEU A 538 5.96 -30.51 14.51
C LEU A 538 6.71 -29.16 14.55
N ARG A 539 6.09 -28.09 14.03
CA ARG A 539 6.64 -26.74 14.14
C ARG A 539 6.91 -26.34 15.59
N ARG A 540 5.92 -26.56 16.46
CA ARG A 540 6.01 -26.28 17.89
C ARG A 540 7.10 -27.12 18.54
N ALA A 541 7.15 -28.43 18.27
CA ALA A 541 8.17 -29.32 18.79
C ALA A 541 9.58 -28.86 18.40
N ILE A 542 9.77 -28.44 17.15
CA ILE A 542 11.04 -27.85 16.69
C ILE A 542 11.34 -26.57 17.47
N GLN A 543 10.40 -25.65 17.63
CA GLN A 543 10.60 -24.39 18.36
C GLN A 543 10.92 -24.62 19.84
N GLU A 544 10.21 -25.52 20.52
CA GLU A 544 10.46 -25.87 21.92
C GLU A 544 11.81 -26.57 22.10
N HIS A 545 12.17 -27.48 21.19
CA HIS A 545 13.48 -28.13 21.16
C HIS A 545 14.62 -27.13 20.94
N SER A 546 14.36 -26.10 20.13
CA SER A 546 15.34 -25.05 19.81
C SER A 546 15.55 -24.03 20.92
N ARG A 547 14.55 -23.84 21.80
CA ARG A 547 14.49 -22.70 22.74
C ARG A 547 15.74 -22.52 23.61
N ALA A 548 16.35 -23.61 24.07
CA ALA A 548 17.51 -23.55 24.98
C ALA A 548 18.83 -23.19 24.27
N SER A 549 18.92 -23.44 22.97
CA SER A 549 20.14 -23.30 22.16
C SER A 549 20.04 -22.20 21.09
N LEU A 550 18.87 -21.56 20.96
CA LEU A 550 18.60 -20.57 19.92
C LEU A 550 19.43 -19.32 20.17
N VAL A 551 20.37 -19.05 19.27
CA VAL A 551 21.09 -17.77 19.25
C VAL A 551 20.36 -16.81 18.34
N ARG A 552 19.96 -15.66 18.88
CA ARG A 552 19.34 -14.58 18.12
C ARG A 552 20.39 -13.52 17.79
N GLU A 553 20.58 -13.24 16.52
CA GLU A 553 21.55 -12.27 16.02
C GLU A 553 20.85 -11.24 15.12
N ARG A 554 21.21 -9.96 15.25
CA ARG A 554 20.76 -8.91 14.33
C ARG A 554 21.94 -8.46 13.46
N VAL A 555 21.69 -8.34 12.16
CA VAL A 555 22.65 -7.85 11.18
C VAL A 555 22.04 -6.71 10.39
N TYR A 556 22.74 -5.59 10.35
CA TYR A 556 22.36 -4.47 9.51
C TYR A 556 22.91 -4.66 8.09
N THR A 557 22.11 -4.33 7.08
CA THR A 557 22.46 -4.52 5.66
C THR A 557 22.80 -3.20 4.94
N PHE A 558 23.12 -2.17 5.72
CA PHE A 558 23.42 -0.82 5.25
C PHE A 558 24.44 -0.12 6.17
N THR A 559 25.05 0.96 5.69
CA THR A 559 26.02 1.78 6.42
C THR A 559 25.40 3.05 7.00
N GLY A 560 26.17 3.83 7.76
CA GLY A 560 25.76 5.18 8.17
C GLY A 560 24.94 5.20 9.45
N TRP A 561 24.30 6.33 9.73
CA TRP A 561 23.70 6.58 11.04
C TRP A 561 22.47 5.70 11.31
N THR A 562 22.37 5.16 12.51
CA THR A 562 21.16 4.52 13.03
C THR A 562 21.09 4.72 14.54
N GLN A 563 20.00 4.28 15.14
CA GLN A 563 19.83 4.26 16.59
C GLN A 563 20.01 2.82 17.09
N VAL A 564 20.97 2.60 17.99
CA VAL A 564 21.15 1.33 18.72
C VAL A 564 21.07 1.66 20.21
N ASP A 565 20.15 1.00 20.92
CA ASP A 565 19.88 1.23 22.34
C ASP A 565 19.64 2.71 22.71
N GLY A 566 19.00 3.45 21.79
CA GLY A 566 18.66 4.88 21.95
C GLY A 566 19.84 5.84 21.76
N LYS A 567 21.02 5.36 21.33
CA LYS A 567 22.18 6.19 21.00
C LYS A 567 22.39 6.23 19.48
N ALA A 568 22.74 7.42 18.96
CA ALA A 568 23.15 7.59 17.57
C ALA A 568 24.51 6.90 17.34
N VAL A 569 24.53 5.91 16.46
CA VAL A 569 25.74 5.18 16.08
C VAL A 569 25.86 5.12 14.56
N TYR A 570 27.09 5.05 14.08
CA TYR A 570 27.43 5.00 12.67
C TYR A 570 27.86 3.58 12.28
N LEU A 571 27.07 2.94 11.42
CA LEU A 571 27.29 1.58 10.97
C LEU A 571 28.39 1.49 9.91
N THR A 572 29.33 0.58 10.14
CA THR A 572 30.44 0.22 9.25
C THR A 572 30.59 -1.31 9.25
N THR A 573 31.22 -1.91 8.23
CA THR A 573 31.42 -3.37 8.20
C THR A 573 32.28 -3.89 9.36
N SER A 574 33.02 -3.01 10.03
CA SER A 574 33.79 -3.30 11.23
C SER A 574 32.98 -3.24 12.54
N GLY A 575 31.74 -2.75 12.53
CA GLY A 575 30.97 -2.53 13.76
C GLY A 575 30.04 -1.31 13.72
N ALA A 576 29.79 -0.73 14.90
CA ALA A 576 29.11 0.55 15.06
C ALA A 576 30.01 1.55 15.79
N LEU A 577 30.29 2.70 15.16
CA LEU A 577 31.04 3.80 15.77
C LEU A 577 30.09 4.75 16.50
N GLY A 578 30.36 5.03 17.76
CA GLY A 578 29.60 6.01 18.56
C GLY A 578 30.50 6.87 19.42
N THR A 579 29.91 7.50 20.43
CA THR A 579 30.63 8.33 21.42
C THR A 579 31.67 7.55 22.22
N GLU A 580 31.44 6.26 22.44
CA GLU A 580 32.31 5.35 23.20
C GLU A 580 33.36 4.65 22.31
N GLY A 581 33.45 5.01 21.03
CA GLY A 581 34.35 4.39 20.05
C GLY A 581 33.66 3.32 19.19
N LEU A 582 34.45 2.38 18.66
CA LEU A 582 33.96 1.29 17.80
C LEU A 582 33.46 0.12 18.64
N ASN A 583 32.18 -0.22 18.50
CA ASN A 583 31.58 -1.45 19.02
C ASN A 583 31.58 -2.53 17.92
N PRO A 584 32.42 -3.57 18.00
CA PRO A 584 32.49 -4.63 16.99
C PRO A 584 31.35 -5.65 17.10
N ASP A 585 30.59 -5.66 18.20
CA ASP A 585 29.49 -6.63 18.42
C ASP A 585 28.27 -6.31 17.53
N VAL A 586 28.17 -5.08 17.03
CA VAL A 586 27.14 -4.68 16.07
C VAL A 586 27.54 -5.13 14.67
N ARG A 587 26.93 -6.20 14.18
CA ARG A 587 27.28 -6.76 12.86
C ARG A 587 26.60 -6.03 11.70
N VAL A 588 27.39 -5.71 10.69
CA VAL A 588 26.95 -5.10 9.43
C VAL A 588 27.41 -5.97 8.26
N ASP A 589 26.48 -6.40 7.40
CA ASP A 589 26.76 -7.22 6.22
C ASP A 589 26.26 -6.55 4.94
N LEU A 590 27.21 -6.07 4.14
CA LEU A 590 26.94 -5.46 2.84
C LEU A 590 27.05 -6.45 1.67
N GLY A 591 27.40 -7.71 1.94
CA GLY A 591 27.65 -8.78 0.99
C GLY A 591 29.15 -8.98 0.65
N ILE A 592 29.44 -9.94 -0.23
CA ILE A 592 30.81 -10.39 -0.55
C ILE A 592 31.59 -9.48 -1.51
N ASN A 593 30.94 -8.49 -2.12
CA ASN A 593 31.54 -7.60 -3.12
C ASN A 593 32.43 -6.52 -2.47
N ASN A 594 32.99 -5.61 -3.27
CA ASN A 594 33.84 -4.50 -2.80
C ASN A 594 33.17 -3.58 -1.77
N MET A 595 31.83 -3.63 -1.62
CA MET A 595 31.11 -2.99 -0.53
C MET A 595 31.60 -3.41 0.87
N ARG A 596 32.15 -4.62 1.04
CA ARG A 596 32.69 -5.08 2.33
C ARG A 596 33.84 -4.22 2.86
N HIS A 597 34.48 -3.44 1.99
CA HIS A 597 35.62 -2.58 2.32
C HIS A 597 35.24 -1.27 3.02
N TYR A 598 33.94 -0.98 3.22
CA TYR A 598 33.45 0.11 4.07
C TYR A 598 33.65 -0.18 5.56
N ALA A 599 34.91 -0.36 5.94
CA ALA A 599 35.41 -0.86 7.22
C ALA A 599 36.23 0.24 7.92
N LEU A 600 35.58 1.03 8.77
CA LEU A 600 36.24 2.06 9.57
C LEU A 600 36.88 1.44 10.82
N PRO A 601 38.12 1.84 11.16
CA PRO A 601 38.79 1.40 12.39
C PRO A 601 38.22 2.13 13.62
N ALA A 602 38.65 1.71 14.81
CA ALA A 602 38.46 2.51 16.01
C ALA A 602 39.24 3.83 15.90
N PRO A 603 38.74 4.95 16.47
CA PRO A 603 39.51 6.18 16.54
C PRO A 603 40.85 5.94 17.27
N PRO A 604 41.99 6.41 16.72
CA PRO A 604 43.29 6.23 17.34
C PRO A 604 43.43 7.06 18.62
N ALA A 605 44.33 6.65 19.51
CA ALA A 605 44.63 7.40 20.74
C ALA A 605 45.26 8.77 20.43
N ASP A 606 46.12 8.86 19.41
CA ASP A 606 46.64 10.12 18.87
C ASP A 606 46.07 10.34 17.46
N PRO A 607 45.14 11.30 17.27
CA PRO A 607 44.50 11.54 15.99
C PRO A 607 45.36 12.36 15.01
N ARG A 608 46.45 12.99 15.46
CA ARG A 608 47.20 13.97 14.65
C ARG A 608 47.78 13.37 13.37
N PRO A 609 48.49 12.22 13.37
CA PRO A 609 49.07 11.66 12.14
C PRO A 609 48.01 11.29 11.10
N ALA A 610 46.84 10.84 11.56
CA ALA A 610 45.72 10.50 10.68
C ALA A 610 45.13 11.76 10.02
N ILE A 611 44.93 12.82 10.80
CA ILE A 611 44.40 14.10 10.31
C ILE A 611 45.40 14.79 9.37
N GLU A 612 46.69 14.81 9.71
CA GLU A 612 47.75 15.34 8.84
C GLU A 612 47.76 14.61 7.50
N ALA A 613 47.71 13.27 7.50
CA ALA A 613 47.64 12.49 6.26
C ALA A 613 46.37 12.80 5.44
N SER A 614 45.23 13.04 6.10
CA SER A 614 43.99 13.45 5.43
C SER A 614 44.09 14.85 4.82
N LEU A 615 44.81 15.78 5.46
CA LEU A 615 45.05 17.13 4.93
C LEU A 615 46.09 17.12 3.81
N ASP A 616 47.13 16.29 3.90
CA ASP A 616 48.14 16.10 2.86
C ASP A 616 47.52 15.62 1.52
N PHE A 617 46.35 14.96 1.57
CA PHE A 617 45.57 14.63 0.38
C PHE A 617 45.27 15.86 -0.50
N LEU A 618 45.07 17.03 0.10
CA LEU A 618 44.76 18.26 -0.61
C LEU A 618 45.89 18.71 -1.53
N ALA A 619 47.14 18.33 -1.23
CA ALA A 619 48.33 18.69 -1.99
C ALA A 619 48.62 17.75 -3.17
N LEU A 620 47.88 16.64 -3.34
CA LEU A 620 48.16 15.63 -4.38
C LEU A 620 47.82 16.08 -5.80
N ALA A 621 46.96 17.07 -5.95
CA ALA A 621 46.57 17.69 -7.22
C ALA A 621 46.08 19.13 -6.94
N PRO A 622 45.82 19.95 -7.98
CA PRO A 622 45.26 21.29 -7.78
C PRO A 622 43.98 21.24 -6.93
N HIS A 623 43.78 22.28 -6.12
CA HIS A 623 42.63 22.35 -5.20
C HIS A 623 41.28 22.18 -5.90
N GLU A 624 41.14 22.58 -7.18
CA GLU A 624 39.93 22.35 -7.99
C GLU A 624 39.53 20.87 -8.10
N VAL A 625 40.48 19.94 -7.89
CA VAL A 625 40.28 18.49 -7.89
C VAL A 625 40.16 17.94 -6.47
N THR A 626 41.08 18.30 -5.57
CA THR A 626 41.20 17.68 -4.25
C THR A 626 40.21 18.23 -3.23
N VAL A 627 39.95 19.55 -3.21
CA VAL A 627 39.02 20.17 -2.24
C VAL A 627 37.60 19.60 -2.38
N PRO A 628 36.98 19.54 -3.58
CA PRO A 628 35.62 19.00 -3.71
C PRO A 628 35.52 17.53 -3.27
N LEU A 629 36.55 16.73 -3.55
CA LEU A 629 36.62 15.33 -3.13
C LEU A 629 36.76 15.20 -1.62
N TRP A 630 37.69 15.96 -1.03
CA TRP A 630 37.95 15.93 0.40
C TRP A 630 36.72 16.38 1.18
N VAL A 631 36.15 17.54 0.85
CA VAL A 631 34.93 18.06 1.49
C VAL A 631 33.76 17.10 1.30
N ALA A 632 33.64 16.45 0.13
CA ALA A 632 32.62 15.43 -0.10
C ALA A 632 32.73 14.23 0.86
N MET A 633 33.94 13.80 1.22
CA MET A 633 34.13 12.72 2.20
C MET A 633 33.56 13.13 3.56
N TYR A 634 33.83 14.35 4.02
CA TYR A 634 33.36 14.85 5.32
C TYR A 634 31.91 15.36 5.31
N ALA A 635 31.35 15.63 4.12
CA ALA A 635 29.94 15.96 3.96
C ALA A 635 29.03 14.73 4.02
N ALA A 636 29.51 13.56 3.59
CA ALA A 636 28.68 12.35 3.51
C ALA A 636 28.05 11.93 4.87
N PRO A 637 28.76 11.95 6.01
CA PRO A 637 28.17 11.64 7.32
C PRO A 637 27.12 12.64 7.80
N LEU A 638 27.01 13.84 7.21
CA LEU A 638 26.06 14.89 7.61
C LEU A 638 24.68 14.76 6.94
N HIS A 639 24.51 13.72 6.11
CA HIS A 639 23.31 13.49 5.33
C HIS A 639 22.00 13.38 6.12
N PRO A 640 21.97 12.90 7.38
CA PRO A 640 20.76 12.94 8.22
C PRO A 640 20.26 14.35 8.52
N PHE A 641 21.14 15.35 8.63
CA PHE A 641 20.76 16.74 8.88
C PHE A 641 20.30 17.42 7.59
N ARG A 642 21.12 17.32 6.53
CA ARG A 642 20.77 17.77 5.18
C ARG A 642 21.51 16.93 4.16
N SER A 643 20.76 16.34 3.25
CA SER A 643 21.32 15.44 2.24
C SER A 643 21.85 16.17 1.02
N LEU A 644 23.08 15.82 0.61
CA LEU A 644 23.69 16.33 -0.62
C LEU A 644 23.18 15.56 -1.83
N ASN A 645 22.05 16.00 -2.39
CA ASN A 645 21.40 15.36 -3.55
C ASN A 645 22.10 15.71 -4.87
N THR A 646 23.37 15.36 -4.99
CA THR A 646 24.22 15.63 -6.16
C THR A 646 25.11 14.44 -6.51
N LEU A 647 25.60 14.43 -7.75
CA LEU A 647 26.69 13.55 -8.18
C LEU A 647 27.96 14.37 -8.35
N LEU A 648 29.08 13.94 -7.75
CA LEU A 648 30.40 14.44 -8.15
C LEU A 648 30.83 13.69 -9.41
N TRP A 649 31.05 14.43 -10.49
CA TRP A 649 31.39 13.87 -11.80
C TRP A 649 32.83 14.24 -12.15
N LEU A 650 33.74 13.32 -11.85
CA LEU A 650 35.15 13.46 -12.18
C LEU A 650 35.34 13.05 -13.63
N TYR A 651 35.74 13.99 -14.47
CA TYR A 651 35.93 13.69 -15.89
C TYR A 651 37.28 14.19 -16.41
N GLY A 652 37.82 13.44 -17.35
CA GLY A 652 39.13 13.70 -17.92
C GLY A 652 39.53 12.61 -18.90
N VAL A 653 40.54 12.87 -19.72
CA VAL A 653 41.09 11.89 -20.67
C VAL A 653 41.50 10.59 -19.95
N THR A 654 41.56 9.48 -20.67
CA THR A 654 42.08 8.22 -20.14
C THR A 654 43.48 8.44 -19.57
N GLN A 655 43.83 7.74 -18.48
CA GLN A 655 45.11 7.88 -17.76
C GLN A 655 45.36 9.24 -17.08
N SER A 656 44.34 10.11 -16.95
CA SER A 656 44.43 11.34 -16.14
C SER A 656 44.54 11.11 -14.62
N GLY A 657 44.38 9.88 -14.13
CA GLY A 657 44.37 9.56 -12.70
C GLY A 657 43.04 9.81 -11.98
N LYS A 658 41.96 10.11 -12.70
CA LYS A 658 40.60 10.32 -12.14
C LYS A 658 40.13 9.19 -11.20
N SER A 659 40.31 7.93 -11.59
CA SER A 659 39.93 6.79 -10.74
C SER A 659 40.86 6.65 -9.55
N THR A 660 42.16 6.91 -9.72
CA THR A 660 43.16 6.87 -8.65
C THR A 660 42.79 7.81 -7.50
N ILE A 661 42.60 9.10 -7.79
CA ILE A 661 42.33 10.10 -6.74
C ILE A 661 40.97 9.88 -6.08
N ALA A 662 39.97 9.42 -6.85
CA ALA A 662 38.64 9.11 -6.32
C ALA A 662 38.69 7.94 -5.32
N HIS A 663 39.33 6.83 -5.69
CA HIS A 663 39.45 5.67 -4.80
C HIS A 663 40.32 5.97 -3.58
N LEU A 664 41.38 6.77 -3.76
CA LEU A 664 42.19 7.23 -2.64
C LEU A 664 41.35 8.06 -1.66
N ALA A 665 40.52 8.99 -2.14
CA ALA A 665 39.56 9.70 -1.30
C ALA A 665 38.60 8.73 -0.58
N LEU A 666 38.08 7.72 -1.29
CA LEU A 666 37.16 6.72 -0.72
C LEU A 666 37.75 5.94 0.45
N THR A 667 39.09 5.85 0.56
CA THR A 667 39.75 5.16 1.70
C THR A 667 39.51 5.84 3.05
N HIS A 668 39.00 7.07 3.09
CA HIS A 668 38.45 7.67 4.31
C HIS A 668 37.33 6.81 4.91
N PHE A 669 36.66 5.95 4.15
CA PHE A 669 35.63 5.03 4.66
C PHE A 669 36.09 3.58 4.78
N GLY A 670 37.39 3.32 4.57
CA GLY A 670 38.02 2.03 4.83
C GLY A 670 39.25 1.78 3.94
N PRO A 671 40.33 1.18 4.46
CA PRO A 671 41.59 1.03 3.71
C PRO A 671 41.50 0.04 2.54
N GLY A 672 40.49 -0.85 2.53
CA GLY A 672 40.40 -1.98 1.61
C GLY A 672 40.06 -1.65 0.15
N PHE A 673 39.86 -0.37 -0.19
CA PHE A 673 39.58 0.07 -1.57
C PHE A 673 40.81 0.14 -2.46
N ILE A 674 42.02 0.08 -1.90
CA ILE A 674 43.28 0.12 -2.62
C ILE A 674 44.24 -0.98 -2.15
N GLN A 675 45.06 -1.49 -3.06
CA GLN A 675 46.19 -2.37 -2.76
C GLN A 675 47.32 -2.11 -3.77
N GLY A 676 48.34 -1.36 -3.36
CA GLY A 676 49.30 -0.77 -4.29
C GLY A 676 48.58 0.08 -5.34
N HIS A 677 48.81 -0.21 -6.62
CA HIS A 677 48.11 0.43 -7.75
C HIS A 677 46.81 -0.27 -8.18
N ALA A 678 46.33 -1.28 -7.43
CA ALA A 678 45.06 -1.94 -7.71
C ALA A 678 43.91 -1.25 -6.95
N TYR A 679 42.95 -0.70 -7.70
CA TYR A 679 41.78 -0.01 -7.16
C TYR A 679 40.55 -0.92 -7.21
N ARG A 680 39.76 -0.91 -6.14
CA ARG A 680 38.59 -1.77 -5.98
C ARG A 680 37.32 -0.94 -5.90
N ALA A 681 36.77 -0.56 -7.05
CA ALA A 681 35.53 0.19 -7.11
C ALA A 681 34.38 -0.58 -6.44
N PRO A 682 33.56 0.05 -5.59
CA PRO A 682 32.35 -0.58 -5.06
C PRO A 682 31.43 -1.07 -6.18
N LYS A 683 31.29 -0.25 -7.24
CA LYS A 683 30.52 -0.53 -8.45
C LYS A 683 31.11 0.18 -9.67
N ASP A 684 30.78 -0.35 -10.84
CA ASP A 684 31.14 0.19 -12.15
C ASP A 684 29.88 0.51 -12.98
N TRP A 685 30.04 1.28 -14.06
CA TRP A 685 28.93 1.61 -14.96
C TRP A 685 28.46 0.42 -15.83
N THR A 686 29.21 -0.68 -15.90
CA THR A 686 28.81 -1.90 -16.62
C THR A 686 27.72 -2.68 -15.89
N SER A 687 27.67 -2.54 -14.55
CA SER A 687 26.70 -3.18 -13.65
C SER A 687 25.23 -2.92 -14.03
N THR A 688 24.35 -3.86 -13.71
CA THR A 688 22.91 -3.73 -14.03
C THR A 688 22.25 -2.62 -13.19
N VAL A 689 21.16 -2.02 -13.68
CA VAL A 689 20.42 -0.97 -12.95
C VAL A 689 19.97 -1.44 -11.56
N THR A 690 19.46 -2.67 -11.46
CA THR A 690 18.98 -3.25 -10.19
C THR A 690 20.11 -3.41 -9.17
N ASP A 691 21.30 -3.77 -9.64
CA ASP A 691 22.47 -3.94 -8.79
C ASP A 691 23.04 -2.59 -8.32
N LEU A 692 23.05 -1.57 -9.20
CA LEU A 692 23.37 -0.19 -8.83
C LEU A 692 22.37 0.36 -7.80
N GLU A 693 21.06 0.20 -8.02
CA GLU A 693 20.03 0.61 -7.05
C GLU A 693 20.23 -0.08 -5.69
N GLY A 694 20.57 -1.37 -5.69
CA GLY A 694 20.88 -2.10 -4.46
C GLY A 694 22.09 -1.53 -3.73
N ALA A 695 23.18 -1.23 -4.43
CA ALA A 695 24.38 -0.67 -3.82
C ALA A 695 24.15 0.76 -3.30
N LEU A 696 23.50 1.62 -4.09
CA LEU A 696 23.14 2.99 -3.71
C LEU A 696 22.19 3.05 -2.50
N PHE A 697 21.33 2.03 -2.34
CA PHE A 697 20.48 1.89 -1.17
C PHE A 697 21.28 1.45 0.05
N LYS A 698 22.17 0.45 -0.08
CA LYS A 698 23.02 -0.02 1.03
C LYS A 698 24.01 1.06 1.52
N ALA A 699 24.53 1.86 0.60
CA ALA A 699 25.45 2.96 0.85
C ALA A 699 24.71 4.16 1.45
N LYS A 700 24.29 4.05 2.70
CA LYS A 700 23.65 5.15 3.44
C LYS A 700 24.70 5.98 4.17
N ASP A 701 24.57 7.31 4.05
CA ASP A 701 25.45 8.34 4.65
C ASP A 701 26.95 8.22 4.32
N ILE A 702 27.31 7.44 3.29
CA ILE A 702 28.68 7.27 2.80
C ILE A 702 28.79 7.69 1.31
N PRO A 703 29.99 8.00 0.82
CA PRO A 703 30.25 8.12 -0.60
C PRO A 703 30.35 6.74 -1.26
N ILE A 704 29.83 6.61 -2.47
CA ILE A 704 29.99 5.44 -3.34
C ILE A 704 30.48 5.85 -4.71
N ILE A 705 31.52 5.15 -5.19
CA ILE A 705 32.10 5.36 -6.51
C ILE A 705 31.40 4.46 -7.54
N LEU A 706 31.00 5.07 -8.65
CA LEU A 706 30.62 4.42 -9.90
C LEU A 706 31.74 4.65 -10.92
N ASP A 707 32.60 3.66 -11.06
CA ASP A 707 33.82 3.80 -11.87
C ASP A 707 33.59 3.49 -13.36
N ASP A 708 34.44 4.08 -14.20
CA ASP A 708 34.62 3.78 -15.62
C ASP A 708 33.42 4.10 -16.55
N PHE A 709 32.96 5.36 -16.55
CA PHE A 709 32.02 5.82 -17.58
C PHE A 709 32.73 6.15 -18.90
N ALA A 710 32.85 5.16 -19.78
CA ALA A 710 33.54 5.26 -21.08
C ALA A 710 32.65 4.87 -22.29
N PRO A 711 31.57 5.61 -22.61
CA PRO A 711 30.66 5.22 -23.71
C PRO A 711 31.27 5.31 -25.11
N VAL A 712 32.40 6.01 -25.30
CA VAL A 712 33.03 6.21 -26.63
C VAL A 712 33.72 4.93 -27.13
N GLN A 713 34.12 4.04 -26.21
CA GLN A 713 34.84 2.80 -26.52
C GLN A 713 33.92 1.60 -26.82
N THR A 714 32.60 1.84 -26.89
CA THR A 714 31.57 0.78 -27.01
C THR A 714 30.76 0.91 -28.29
N SER A 715 29.99 -0.13 -28.65
CA SER A 715 29.10 -0.06 -29.80
C SER A 715 28.07 1.08 -29.65
N ALA A 716 27.55 1.60 -30.75
CA ALA A 716 26.56 2.69 -30.70
C ALA A 716 25.27 2.35 -29.91
N ALA A 717 24.94 1.07 -29.76
CA ALA A 717 23.82 0.60 -28.94
C ALA A 717 24.18 0.59 -27.44
N GLU A 718 25.36 0.08 -27.09
CA GLU A 718 25.88 0.08 -25.72
C GLU A 718 26.10 1.50 -25.21
N ALA A 719 26.68 2.39 -26.01
CA ALA A 719 26.88 3.80 -25.66
C ALA A 719 25.55 4.49 -25.34
N ARG A 720 24.48 4.19 -26.10
CA ARG A 720 23.13 4.70 -25.84
C ARG A 720 22.56 4.12 -24.53
N SER A 721 22.72 2.82 -24.30
CA SER A 721 22.29 2.16 -23.07
C SER A 721 23.00 2.72 -21.83
N LEU A 722 24.32 2.91 -21.92
CA LEU A 722 25.15 3.46 -20.84
C LEU A 722 24.76 4.89 -20.49
N ARG A 723 24.53 5.75 -21.50
CA ARG A 723 24.01 7.12 -21.29
C ARG A 723 22.62 7.11 -20.66
N ALA A 724 21.70 6.27 -21.14
CA ALA A 724 20.37 6.14 -20.56
C ALA A 724 20.42 5.71 -19.08
N LYS A 725 21.33 4.78 -18.75
CA LYS A 725 21.62 4.35 -17.38
C LYS A 725 22.14 5.51 -16.52
N ALA A 726 23.11 6.28 -17.03
CA ALA A 726 23.64 7.45 -16.32
C ALA A 726 22.57 8.52 -16.08
N HIS A 727 21.78 8.90 -17.09
CA HIS A 727 20.66 9.84 -16.92
C HIS A 727 19.66 9.35 -15.87
N TYR A 728 19.37 8.04 -15.83
CA TYR A 728 18.51 7.46 -14.80
C TYR A 728 19.09 7.61 -13.40
N ILE A 729 20.35 7.22 -13.18
CA ILE A 729 21.01 7.30 -11.88
C ILE A 729 21.12 8.75 -11.41
N ILE A 730 21.52 9.68 -12.29
CA ILE A 730 21.63 11.12 -11.96
C ILE A 730 20.29 11.68 -11.48
N ARG A 731 19.19 11.33 -12.16
CA ARG A 731 17.85 11.76 -11.74
C ARG A 731 17.41 11.08 -10.45
N SER A 732 17.70 9.80 -10.28
CA SER A 732 17.38 9.01 -9.09
C SER A 732 18.06 9.60 -7.85
N VAL A 733 19.35 9.92 -7.94
CA VAL A 733 20.13 10.56 -6.86
C VAL A 733 19.62 11.99 -6.61
N GLY A 734 19.48 12.80 -7.67
CA GLY A 734 19.05 14.19 -7.53
C GLY A 734 17.61 14.37 -7.01
N ASN A 735 16.74 13.36 -7.17
CA ASN A 735 15.36 13.39 -6.67
C ASN A 735 15.11 12.46 -5.47
N ARG A 736 16.09 11.63 -5.08
CA ARG A 736 15.96 10.54 -4.08
C ARG A 736 14.79 9.60 -4.32
N SER A 737 14.55 9.24 -5.57
CA SER A 737 13.38 8.46 -5.97
C SER A 737 13.78 7.20 -6.74
N SER A 738 13.19 6.05 -6.40
CA SER A 738 13.33 4.81 -7.18
C SER A 738 12.11 4.55 -8.07
N ARG A 739 12.23 3.75 -9.13
CA ARG A 739 11.07 3.32 -9.93
C ARG A 739 10.19 2.37 -9.12
N GLY A 740 8.93 2.76 -8.90
CA GLY A 740 7.90 1.86 -8.40
C GLY A 740 7.69 0.68 -9.36
N ARG A 741 7.70 -0.55 -8.84
CA ARG A 741 7.41 -1.76 -9.61
C ARG A 741 6.41 -2.60 -8.83
N ALA A 742 5.52 -3.29 -9.53
CA ALA A 742 4.66 -4.31 -8.91
C ALA A 742 5.33 -5.69 -8.99
N ASN A 743 5.04 -6.54 -8.01
CA ASN A 743 5.29 -7.98 -8.04
C ASN A 743 4.29 -8.66 -8.99
N ALA A 744 4.52 -9.94 -9.31
CA ALA A 744 3.63 -10.72 -10.20
C ALA A 744 2.21 -10.89 -9.64
N ASP A 745 2.06 -10.77 -8.32
CA ASP A 745 0.79 -10.77 -7.59
C ASP A 745 0.14 -9.37 -7.46
N LEU A 746 0.65 -8.38 -8.21
CA LEU A 746 0.24 -6.97 -8.21
C LEU A 746 0.50 -6.22 -6.88
N SER A 747 1.19 -6.82 -5.91
CA SER A 747 1.66 -6.11 -4.71
C SER A 747 2.81 -5.15 -5.05
N GLU A 748 2.94 -4.03 -4.33
CA GLU A 748 4.02 -3.07 -4.59
C GLU A 748 5.37 -3.66 -4.12
N ARG A 749 6.38 -3.59 -4.98
CA ARG A 749 7.73 -4.03 -4.66
C ARG A 749 8.42 -2.97 -3.79
N MET A 750 9.18 -3.42 -2.80
CA MET A 750 9.99 -2.55 -1.94
C MET A 750 10.85 -1.59 -2.77
N GLN A 751 10.67 -0.29 -2.51
CA GLN A 751 11.41 0.79 -3.14
C GLN A 751 12.81 0.88 -2.53
N ARG A 752 13.83 1.16 -3.37
CA ARG A 752 15.24 1.24 -2.96
C ARG A 752 15.85 2.57 -3.43
N PRO A 753 15.52 3.70 -2.77
CA PRO A 753 16.07 5.00 -3.14
C PRO A 753 17.57 5.09 -2.80
N PRO A 754 18.38 5.88 -3.54
CA PRO A 754 19.76 6.17 -3.16
C PRO A 754 19.84 6.88 -1.79
N ARG A 755 20.75 6.43 -0.92
CA ARG A 755 20.89 6.94 0.45
C ARG A 755 22.25 7.54 0.79
N GLY A 756 23.17 7.64 -0.17
CA GLY A 756 24.52 8.19 0.04
C GLY A 756 24.93 9.19 -1.03
N LEU A 757 26.15 9.70 -0.90
CA LEU A 757 26.78 10.57 -1.90
C LEU A 757 27.31 9.71 -3.05
N VAL A 758 27.14 10.16 -4.29
CA VAL A 758 27.64 9.41 -5.45
C VAL A 758 28.77 10.17 -6.14
N ILE A 759 29.87 9.46 -6.37
CA ILE A 759 31.01 9.93 -7.13
C ILE A 759 31.09 9.07 -8.40
N ALA A 760 31.20 9.70 -9.56
CA ALA A 760 31.37 9.00 -10.82
C ALA A 760 32.66 9.43 -11.49
N THR A 761 33.39 8.48 -12.06
CA THR A 761 34.53 8.75 -12.92
C THR A 761 34.13 8.55 -14.38
N ALA A 762 34.57 9.44 -15.24
CA ALA A 762 34.13 9.48 -16.63
C ALA A 762 35.23 9.95 -17.57
N GLU A 763 35.18 9.52 -18.83
CA GLU A 763 36.08 10.07 -19.86
C GLU A 763 35.59 11.42 -20.41
N GLN A 764 34.28 11.68 -20.32
CA GLN A 764 33.65 12.88 -20.85
C GLN A 764 32.51 13.34 -19.94
N PRO A 765 32.14 14.62 -19.95
CA PRO A 765 30.94 15.08 -19.27
C PRO A 765 29.69 14.55 -19.97
N ILE A 766 28.65 14.31 -19.19
CA ILE A 766 27.30 14.05 -19.71
C ILE A 766 26.54 15.37 -19.82
N VAL A 767 25.87 15.61 -20.96
CA VAL A 767 25.17 16.87 -21.23
C VAL A 767 23.67 16.58 -21.42
N GLY A 768 22.84 17.29 -20.67
CA GLY A 768 21.38 17.25 -20.78
C GLY A 768 20.72 18.37 -19.98
N HIS A 769 19.72 19.06 -20.55
CA HIS A 769 19.11 20.26 -19.94
C HIS A 769 18.63 20.06 -18.49
N SER A 770 18.20 18.85 -18.11
CA SER A 770 17.76 18.55 -16.74
C SER A 770 18.88 18.10 -15.79
N ASP A 771 20.00 17.61 -16.31
CA ASP A 771 20.93 16.78 -15.52
C ASP A 771 22.12 17.58 -15.00
N VAL A 772 22.52 18.63 -15.73
CA VAL A 772 23.61 19.55 -15.39
C VAL A 772 23.49 20.13 -13.98
N GLY A 773 22.29 20.56 -13.59
CA GLY A 773 22.06 21.13 -12.27
C GLY A 773 22.02 20.11 -11.13
N ARG A 774 22.15 18.79 -11.41
CA ARG A 774 22.14 17.70 -10.41
C ARG A 774 23.54 17.15 -10.13
N MET A 775 24.57 17.80 -10.65
CA MET A 775 25.94 17.32 -10.65
C MET A 775 26.91 18.45 -10.32
N ILE A 776 28.04 18.08 -9.74
CA ILE A 776 29.22 18.93 -9.56
C ILE A 776 30.31 18.36 -10.46
N TYR A 777 30.72 19.11 -11.47
CA TYR A 777 31.71 18.65 -12.44
C TYR A 777 33.12 18.98 -11.97
N VAL A 778 33.96 17.95 -11.84
CA VAL A 778 35.36 18.07 -11.42
C VAL A 778 36.27 17.67 -12.59
N PRO A 779 36.85 18.62 -13.32
CA PRO A 779 37.78 18.29 -14.41
C PRO A 779 39.10 17.79 -13.85
N VAL A 780 39.64 16.72 -14.44
CA VAL A 780 40.97 16.18 -14.12
C VAL A 780 41.77 16.11 -15.41
N GLU A 781 42.85 16.88 -15.49
CA GLU A 781 43.73 16.90 -16.66
C GLU A 781 44.92 15.96 -16.48
N TYR A 782 45.48 15.50 -17.60
CA TYR A 782 46.66 14.66 -17.58
C TYR A 782 47.85 15.40 -16.95
N GLY A 783 48.54 14.75 -16.01
CA GLY A 783 49.70 15.32 -15.31
C GLY A 783 49.37 16.24 -14.13
N GLN A 784 48.09 16.50 -13.83
CA GLN A 784 47.70 17.27 -12.63
C GLN A 784 47.87 16.49 -11.33
N ILE A 785 47.65 15.17 -11.39
CA ILE A 785 47.94 14.28 -10.27
C ILE A 785 49.43 13.98 -10.34
N ILE A 786 50.15 14.39 -9.30
CA ILE A 786 51.62 14.43 -9.29
C ILE A 786 52.19 13.03 -9.54
N THR A 787 52.82 12.83 -10.71
CA THR A 787 53.59 11.61 -11.01
C THR A 787 54.90 11.97 -11.71
N ALA A 788 55.93 12.24 -10.93
CA ALA A 788 57.32 12.06 -11.37
C ALA A 788 58.22 11.78 -10.16
N ALA A 789 58.54 10.51 -9.92
CA ALA A 789 59.75 10.16 -9.17
C ALA A 789 60.89 10.00 -10.18
N GLY A 790 61.86 10.90 -10.11
CA GLY A 790 63.22 10.58 -10.54
C GLY A 790 63.86 9.62 -9.54
N ASP A 791 64.71 8.72 -10.03
CA ASP A 791 65.74 8.02 -9.24
C ASP A 791 65.26 7.06 -8.14
N GLY A 792 64.09 6.40 -8.32
CA GLY A 792 63.66 5.28 -7.48
C GLY A 792 63.15 5.64 -6.08
N MET A 793 62.88 6.92 -5.82
CA MET A 793 62.24 7.39 -4.59
C MET A 793 60.70 7.33 -4.68
N PRO A 794 59.96 7.04 -3.59
CA PRO A 794 58.49 7.09 -3.59
C PRO A 794 57.96 8.50 -3.91
N THR A 795 56.96 8.60 -4.79
CA THR A 795 56.23 9.85 -5.04
C THR A 795 55.32 10.23 -3.86
N ASP A 796 54.82 11.48 -3.83
CA ASP A 796 53.80 11.88 -2.85
C ASP A 796 52.50 11.06 -2.99
N LEU A 797 52.16 10.64 -4.22
CA LEU A 797 51.06 9.72 -4.46
C LEU A 797 51.35 8.34 -3.84
N ASP A 798 52.55 7.79 -4.01
CA ASP A 798 52.92 6.50 -3.42
C ASP A 798 52.84 6.57 -1.89
N ARG A 799 53.36 7.66 -1.29
CA ARG A 799 53.25 7.92 0.15
C ARG A 799 51.79 7.96 0.61
N ALA A 800 50.93 8.70 -0.09
CA ALA A 800 49.51 8.79 0.23
C ALA A 800 48.79 7.44 0.09
N GLN A 801 49.14 6.64 -0.92
CA GLN A 801 48.60 5.29 -1.09
C GLN A 801 49.03 4.35 0.04
N THR A 802 50.28 4.45 0.50
CA THR A 802 50.75 3.69 1.68
C THR A 802 50.00 4.12 2.94
N GLN A 803 49.93 5.42 3.22
CA GLN A 803 49.20 5.96 4.38
C GLN A 803 47.72 5.55 4.38
N ALA A 804 47.07 5.54 3.22
CA ALA A 804 45.70 5.10 3.05
C ALA A 804 45.53 3.58 3.27
N GLN A 805 46.48 2.75 2.84
CA GLN A 805 46.49 1.31 3.12
C GLN A 805 46.73 1.00 4.60
N ASP A 806 47.58 1.78 5.26
CA ASP A 806 47.80 1.72 6.71
C ASP A 806 46.59 2.22 7.51
N GLY A 807 45.58 2.77 6.82
CA GLY A 807 44.29 3.16 7.38
C GLY A 807 44.27 4.56 7.99
N LEU A 808 45.29 5.40 7.77
CA LEU A 808 45.34 6.76 8.34
C LEU A 808 44.14 7.61 7.92
N TYR A 809 43.70 7.52 6.65
CA TYR A 809 42.54 8.27 6.16
C TYR A 809 41.24 7.79 6.83
N ALA A 810 41.10 6.48 7.00
CA ALA A 810 39.97 5.87 7.69
C ALA A 810 39.94 6.22 9.19
N GLN A 811 41.12 6.33 9.82
CA GLN A 811 41.25 6.79 11.20
C GLN A 811 40.82 8.25 11.35
N ALA A 812 41.19 9.15 10.42
CA ALA A 812 40.76 10.55 10.44
C ALA A 812 39.22 10.67 10.37
N MET A 813 38.59 9.89 9.48
CA MET A 813 37.13 9.83 9.38
C MET A 813 36.48 9.21 10.63
N ALA A 814 37.09 8.18 11.23
CA ALA A 814 36.60 7.59 12.47
C ALA A 814 36.60 8.61 13.63
N VAL A 815 37.64 9.45 13.73
CA VAL A 815 37.71 10.58 14.69
C VAL A 815 36.57 11.56 14.44
N TYR A 816 36.38 11.96 13.18
CA TYR A 816 35.31 12.90 12.83
C TYR A 816 33.92 12.34 13.14
N ILE A 817 33.64 11.08 12.80
CA ILE A 817 32.35 10.43 13.10
C ILE A 817 32.13 10.32 14.62
N ALA A 818 33.13 9.93 15.40
CA ALA A 818 33.03 9.88 16.85
C ALA A 818 32.79 11.27 17.45
N TRP A 819 33.43 12.30 16.90
CA TRP A 819 33.20 13.69 17.28
C TRP A 819 31.77 14.14 16.95
N LEU A 820 31.26 13.86 15.75
CA LEU A 820 29.87 14.13 15.36
C LEU A 820 28.87 13.44 16.30
N ALA A 821 29.11 12.16 16.64
CA ALA A 821 28.27 11.43 17.58
C ALA A 821 28.22 12.12 18.95
N SER A 822 29.35 12.66 19.42
CA SER A 822 29.43 13.38 20.71
C SER A 822 28.70 14.73 20.72
N LYS A 823 28.50 15.31 19.54
CA LYS A 823 27.85 16.62 19.35
C LYS A 823 26.46 16.50 18.72
N TRP A 824 25.86 15.31 18.71
CA TRP A 824 24.65 15.02 17.95
C TRP A 824 23.50 16.00 18.24
N GLU A 825 23.14 16.16 19.51
CA GLU A 825 22.05 17.07 19.94
C GLU A 825 22.35 18.54 19.58
N TYR A 826 23.60 18.97 19.70
CA TYR A 826 24.03 20.31 19.33
C TYR A 826 23.91 20.55 17.82
N LEU A 827 24.31 19.56 17.01
CA LEU A 827 24.21 19.62 15.56
C LEU A 827 22.74 19.64 15.11
N GLU A 828 21.87 18.85 15.72
CA GLU A 828 20.42 18.90 15.43
C GLU A 828 19.82 20.30 15.65
N ALA A 829 20.30 21.04 16.65
CA ALA A 829 19.84 22.39 16.93
C ALA A 829 20.44 23.46 16.01
N MET A 830 21.74 23.35 15.67
CA MET A 830 22.49 24.46 15.05
C MET A 830 22.75 24.30 13.54
N PHE A 831 22.70 23.07 13.01
CA PHE A 831 23.12 22.82 11.63
C PHE A 831 22.28 23.58 10.60
N LEU A 832 20.96 23.66 10.81
CA LEU A 832 20.06 24.36 9.89
C LEU A 832 20.31 25.87 9.86
N GLU A 833 20.62 26.48 11.00
CA GLU A 833 20.92 27.91 11.08
C GLU A 833 22.22 28.24 10.33
N GLN A 834 23.27 27.44 10.52
CA GLN A 834 24.54 27.60 9.79
C GLN A 834 24.34 27.40 8.28
N LEU A 835 23.52 26.42 7.89
CA LEU A 835 23.20 26.17 6.49
C LEU A 835 22.43 27.35 5.86
N GLU A 836 21.49 27.96 6.58
CA GLU A 836 20.73 29.11 6.09
C GLU A 836 21.60 30.35 5.87
N GLU A 837 22.60 30.57 6.71
CA GLU A 837 23.56 31.65 6.55
C GLU A 837 24.42 31.47 5.29
N GLU A 838 24.98 30.28 5.07
CA GLU A 838 25.76 30.00 3.85
C GLU A 838 24.85 29.97 2.60
N THR A 839 23.58 29.59 2.74
CA THR A 839 22.58 29.68 1.66
C THR A 839 22.35 31.14 1.24
N ARG A 840 22.25 32.06 2.21
CA ARG A 840 22.12 33.50 1.93
C ARG A 840 23.33 34.03 1.16
N ARG A 841 24.54 33.64 1.55
CA ARG A 841 25.79 34.00 0.83
C ARG A 841 25.81 33.41 -0.57
N GLY A 842 25.45 32.14 -0.73
CA GLY A 842 25.37 31.48 -2.03
C GLY A 842 24.41 32.18 -3.00
N ARG A 843 23.27 32.69 -2.53
CA ARG A 843 22.33 33.46 -3.39
C ARG A 843 22.92 34.74 -3.98
N ILE A 844 23.96 35.29 -3.36
CA ILE A 844 24.68 36.47 -3.88
C ILE A 844 25.70 36.03 -4.94
N LEU A 845 26.33 34.87 -4.76
CA LEU A 845 27.39 34.35 -5.62
C LEU A 845 26.89 33.66 -6.90
N PHE A 846 25.67 33.12 -6.89
CA PHE A 846 25.09 32.36 -8.00
C PHE A 846 23.79 33.00 -8.52
N SER A 847 23.53 32.86 -9.82
CA SER A 847 22.32 33.43 -10.44
C SER A 847 21.03 32.74 -9.96
N VAL A 848 19.90 33.46 -9.95
CA VAL A 848 18.59 32.97 -9.48
C VAL A 848 18.13 31.67 -10.17
N ASN A 849 18.58 31.43 -11.41
CA ASN A 849 18.24 30.24 -12.18
C ASN A 849 19.03 28.97 -11.77
N GLN A 850 19.97 29.07 -10.83
CA GLN A 850 20.86 28.00 -10.38
C GLN A 850 20.61 27.58 -8.91
N SER A 851 19.34 27.45 -8.51
CA SER A 851 18.96 27.18 -7.11
C SER A 851 19.66 25.98 -6.46
N ARG A 852 19.94 24.90 -7.21
CA ARG A 852 20.66 23.73 -6.68
C ARG A 852 22.14 23.98 -6.38
N LEU A 853 22.80 24.85 -7.13
CA LEU A 853 24.22 25.16 -6.89
C LEU A 853 24.40 25.91 -5.56
N VAL A 854 23.42 26.76 -5.21
CA VAL A 854 23.38 27.44 -3.90
C VAL A 854 23.33 26.41 -2.78
N ASP A 855 22.46 25.40 -2.88
CA ASP A 855 22.33 24.35 -1.88
C ASP A 855 23.62 23.52 -1.76
N TYR A 856 24.27 23.21 -2.89
CA TYR A 856 25.53 22.46 -2.91
C TYR A 856 26.66 23.26 -2.28
N TYR A 857 26.80 24.54 -2.63
CA TYR A 857 27.77 25.44 -2.02
C TYR A 857 27.60 25.54 -0.51
N ALA A 858 26.36 25.79 -0.05
CA ALA A 858 26.08 25.97 1.37
C ALA A 858 26.41 24.70 2.17
N LEU A 859 25.97 23.54 1.69
CA LEU A 859 26.20 22.28 2.38
C LEU A 859 27.68 21.88 2.42
N LEU A 860 28.40 22.03 1.30
CA LEU A 860 29.84 21.75 1.25
C LEU A 860 30.64 22.71 2.15
N THR A 861 30.28 23.99 2.18
CA THR A 861 30.96 24.99 3.03
C THR A 861 30.73 24.72 4.52
N VAL A 862 29.52 24.34 4.91
CA VAL A 862 29.22 23.95 6.31
C VAL A 862 29.96 22.66 6.68
N ALA A 863 29.96 21.66 5.79
CA ALA A 863 30.67 20.40 6.03
C ALA A 863 32.18 20.60 6.19
N ASP A 864 32.79 21.42 5.33
CA ASP A 864 34.19 21.80 5.40
C ASP A 864 34.55 22.45 6.74
N ARG A 865 33.79 23.48 7.14
CA ARG A 865 34.00 24.18 8.41
C ARG A 865 33.86 23.24 9.61
N LEU A 866 32.89 22.32 9.60
CA LEU A 866 32.70 21.35 10.69
C LEU A 866 33.87 20.38 10.80
N ALA A 867 34.38 19.86 9.68
CA ALA A 867 35.53 18.97 9.66
C ALA A 867 36.79 19.66 10.20
N LEU A 868 37.09 20.88 9.72
CA LEU A 868 38.23 21.67 10.19
C LEU A 868 38.09 22.07 11.67
N THR A 869 36.88 22.37 12.13
CA THR A 869 36.61 22.65 13.55
C THR A 869 36.87 21.42 14.42
N CYS A 870 36.42 20.23 13.99
CA CYS A 870 36.75 18.98 14.65
C CYS A 870 38.27 18.80 14.77
N PHE A 871 39.02 19.09 13.71
CA PHE A 871 40.48 18.94 13.69
C PHE A 871 41.20 19.90 14.63
N ALA A 872 40.69 21.12 14.76
CA ALA A 872 41.19 22.07 15.76
C ALA A 872 40.85 21.65 17.19
N GLU A 873 39.63 21.16 17.46
CA GLU A 873 39.23 20.71 18.79
C GLU A 873 40.04 19.50 19.28
N VAL A 874 40.46 18.61 18.38
CA VAL A 874 41.33 17.47 18.71
C VAL A 874 42.83 17.83 18.69
N GLY A 875 43.18 19.10 18.48
CA GLY A 875 44.54 19.63 18.57
C GLY A 875 45.44 19.39 17.36
N ALA A 876 44.86 19.07 16.19
CA ALA A 876 45.61 18.88 14.95
C ALA A 876 45.78 20.19 14.14
N LEU A 877 44.92 21.19 14.36
CA LEU A 877 44.99 22.49 13.69
C LEU A 877 44.90 23.65 14.70
N SER A 878 45.51 24.80 14.36
CA SER A 878 45.24 26.05 15.08
C SER A 878 43.98 26.74 14.55
N THR A 879 43.40 27.66 15.32
CA THR A 879 42.25 28.48 14.88
C THR A 879 42.56 29.28 13.60
N ASN A 880 43.80 29.76 13.47
CA ASN A 880 44.25 30.47 12.26
C ASN A 880 44.33 29.54 11.04
N ASP A 881 44.72 28.28 11.22
CA ASP A 881 44.74 27.31 10.13
C ASP A 881 43.33 27.00 9.64
N VAL A 882 42.36 26.87 10.56
CA VAL A 882 40.94 26.68 10.23
C VAL A 882 40.41 27.82 9.38
N GLU A 883 40.65 29.08 9.78
CA GLU A 883 40.20 30.25 9.02
C GLU A 883 40.81 30.31 7.62
N ASN A 884 42.12 30.08 7.51
CA ASN A 884 42.83 30.10 6.22
C ASN A 884 42.36 28.98 5.28
N LEU A 885 42.27 27.74 5.78
CA LEU A 885 41.82 26.59 4.99
C LEU A 885 40.37 26.76 4.55
N THR A 886 39.49 27.19 5.47
CA THR A 886 38.07 27.43 5.14
C THR A 886 37.95 28.45 4.01
N GLU A 887 38.72 29.53 4.04
CA GLU A 887 38.66 30.56 2.99
C GLU A 887 39.19 30.04 1.64
N VAL A 888 40.32 29.31 1.64
CA VAL A 888 40.86 28.69 0.43
C VAL A 888 39.86 27.71 -0.17
N HIS A 889 39.32 26.80 0.64
CA HIS A 889 38.35 25.79 0.19
C HIS A 889 37.08 26.45 -0.35
N ARG A 890 36.56 27.46 0.35
CA ARG A 890 35.38 28.22 -0.07
C ARG A 890 35.60 28.89 -1.43
N LEU A 891 36.72 29.57 -1.63
CA LEU A 891 37.04 30.22 -2.91
C LEU A 891 37.14 29.19 -4.05
N THR A 892 37.81 28.06 -3.81
CA THR A 892 37.90 26.96 -4.79
C THR A 892 36.53 26.39 -5.14
N LEU A 893 35.66 26.14 -4.16
CA LEU A 893 34.30 25.65 -4.40
C LEU A 893 33.46 26.64 -5.22
N VAL A 894 33.58 27.95 -4.94
CA VAL A 894 32.89 28.99 -5.71
C VAL A 894 33.36 28.99 -7.16
N GLN A 895 34.68 28.99 -7.40
CA GLN A 895 35.26 28.96 -8.74
C GLN A 895 34.79 27.72 -9.53
N LEU A 896 34.80 26.54 -8.90
CA LEU A 896 34.36 25.31 -9.53
C LEU A 896 32.87 25.36 -9.93
N LEU A 897 32.00 25.77 -9.00
CA LEU A 897 30.55 25.79 -9.21
C LEU A 897 30.11 26.87 -10.21
N GLN A 898 30.78 28.03 -10.23
CA GLN A 898 30.53 29.07 -11.23
C GLN A 898 31.00 28.63 -12.62
N GLY A 899 32.20 28.06 -12.71
CA GLY A 899 32.80 27.62 -13.98
C GLY A 899 32.08 26.45 -14.65
N GLN A 900 31.30 25.66 -13.90
CA GLN A 900 30.57 24.50 -14.42
C GLN A 900 29.57 24.86 -15.55
N GLY A 901 28.87 26.00 -15.45
CA GLY A 901 27.89 26.40 -16.46
C GLY A 901 28.52 26.69 -17.82
N GLU A 902 29.64 27.43 -17.81
CA GLU A 902 30.40 27.82 -19.00
C GLU A 902 31.13 26.62 -19.61
N ARG A 903 31.76 25.79 -18.78
CA ARG A 903 32.47 24.57 -19.22
C ARG A 903 31.53 23.57 -19.90
N ILE A 904 30.31 23.42 -19.40
CA ILE A 904 29.30 22.52 -20.02
C ILE A 904 28.77 23.10 -21.33
N ALA A 905 28.56 24.42 -21.41
CA ALA A 905 28.20 25.08 -22.66
C ALA A 905 29.30 24.87 -23.72
N ALA A 906 30.58 25.06 -23.37
CA ALA A 906 31.72 24.81 -24.26
C ALA A 906 31.84 23.33 -24.72
N GLN A 907 31.27 22.39 -23.97
CA GLN A 907 31.24 20.96 -24.32
C GLN A 907 29.99 20.55 -25.13
N SER A 908 29.04 21.45 -25.33
CA SER A 908 27.83 21.21 -26.14
C SER A 908 28.22 20.83 -27.57
N PRO A 909 27.72 19.71 -28.12
CA PRO A 909 27.96 19.33 -29.51
C PRO A 909 27.56 20.42 -30.50
N VAL A 910 26.53 21.22 -30.16
CA VAL A 910 26.06 22.34 -30.99
C VAL A 910 27.07 23.48 -31.01
N LEU A 911 27.61 23.87 -29.85
CA LEU A 911 28.60 24.94 -29.78
C LEU A 911 29.95 24.50 -30.35
N LYS A 912 30.37 23.25 -30.11
CA LYS A 912 31.54 22.65 -30.78
C LYS A 912 31.37 22.57 -32.29
N PHE A 913 30.16 22.29 -32.79
CA PHE A 913 29.87 22.33 -34.22
C PHE A 913 29.98 23.75 -34.77
N TRP A 914 29.43 24.75 -34.08
CA TRP A 914 29.57 26.15 -34.47
C TRP A 914 31.01 26.64 -34.44
N GLN A 915 31.78 26.32 -33.40
CA GLN A 915 33.21 26.63 -33.31
C GLN A 915 34.01 25.93 -34.41
N ALA A 916 33.76 24.65 -34.68
CA ALA A 916 34.41 23.94 -35.77
C ALA A 916 34.05 24.54 -37.14
N MET A 917 32.79 24.95 -37.34
CA MET A 917 32.36 25.68 -38.54
C MET A 917 33.07 27.04 -38.65
N GLU A 918 33.18 27.78 -37.55
CA GLU A 918 33.86 29.07 -37.48
C GLU A 918 35.36 28.94 -37.77
N ASP A 919 36.03 27.96 -37.18
CA ASP A 919 37.44 27.62 -37.45
C ASP A 919 37.64 27.19 -38.92
N LEU A 920 36.73 26.40 -39.48
CA LEU A 920 36.77 25.99 -40.89
C LEU A 920 36.52 27.17 -41.84
N LEU A 921 35.68 28.14 -41.44
CA LEU A 921 35.47 29.39 -42.18
C LEU A 921 36.71 30.29 -42.12
N ILE A 922 37.32 30.44 -40.94
CA ILE A 922 38.56 31.22 -40.74
C ILE A 922 39.73 30.60 -41.51
N GLN A 923 39.79 29.27 -41.58
CA GLN A 923 40.80 28.54 -42.37
C GLN A 923 40.48 28.46 -43.87
N GLU A 924 39.41 29.13 -44.34
CA GLU A 924 38.95 29.12 -45.74
C GLU A 924 38.68 27.72 -46.32
N LYS A 925 38.39 26.74 -45.45
CA LYS A 925 38.11 25.34 -45.82
C LYS A 925 36.64 25.11 -46.17
N ILE A 926 35.76 26.01 -45.77
CA ILE A 926 34.34 26.03 -46.15
C ILE A 926 33.91 27.46 -46.46
N TYR A 927 32.86 27.63 -47.28
CA TYR A 927 32.33 28.93 -47.70
C TYR A 927 30.84 29.00 -47.36
N LEU A 928 30.37 30.14 -46.84
CA LEU A 928 28.93 30.41 -46.67
C LEU A 928 28.37 30.86 -48.01
N GLY A 929 27.55 30.01 -48.64
CA GLY A 929 26.85 30.28 -49.90
C GLY A 929 25.48 30.92 -49.71
#